data_AF-E6WJ12-F1
#
_entry.id   AF-E6WJ12-F1
#
_cell.length_a   1.000
_cell.length_b   1.000
_cell.length_c   1.000
_cell.angle_alpha   90.00
_cell.angle_beta   90.00
_cell.angle_gamma   90.00
#
_symmetry.space_group_name_H-M   'P 1'
#
loop_
_entity.id
_entity.type
_entity.pdbx_description
1 polymer ?
#
loop_
_entity_poly.entity_id
_entity_poly.type
_entity_poly.pdbx_seq_one_letter_code
_entity_poly.pdbx_strand_id
1 'polypeptide(L)'
;MNFRADINGLRAYAVILVLLYHVGVSTISGGFLGVDIFFVISGYLMTGIIISRLQKQRFSLLGFYASRCRRIIPPLMLMCAILLLVGGFLIPPEEYKTLSGHIAASLSFISNLVYFKEAGYFDAGAVYKWLLHTWSLSVEWQFYLLLPLALMFTARYLRCQFGWVMAVGALLSFALALVVTHLHDTMAYFILPTRAWEMLAGGLVYLAPKSRLTGQRWVAFPALSGLIVSAMWIDAGTTWPGMMTLIPVLLTALIIYVTANDSPLLNNRVVQPIGKASYSIYLWHWPLWVFWHLADLPVTPVSQASLIALSLLVGGVSWALVENKAGWFSARTPVALGNAALVVLVALLIVAQQGFPARAPQSVTQISQYAKQRFAAARGCLVVNSKQSPQCTFGKGSEVNLVVLGDSHANALLSSVVASGDAASDTIVFIAQSGCPTVPDITRPGRPDCGDFVKNAITTIEEKYPKASVLIINRFSLYLHGENGRNDDTPQYTFANEDSSLSSFQQHFTRAVKKLARHRKVFIMTPVPEFDYDVIYRMTRDAMRGKPYAIQLPWEEYQSRNQDALKMLNQLVAEIPNVTLLDSAQALCDRHFCYGARDGVPLYRDSNHLSEFGNKLLGEIFAGMWRRINDVSGVIIPSPQYAAVGISRTF
;
A
#
# COMPACT_ATOMS: atom_id res chain seq x y z
N MET A 1 10.17 -26.16 30.53
CA MET A 1 8.78 -26.42 30.09
C MET A 1 8.82 -27.59 29.14
N ASN A 2 7.88 -28.51 29.29
CA ASN A 2 7.73 -29.63 28.37
C ASN A 2 7.24 -29.11 27.01
N PHE A 3 7.51 -29.86 25.95
CA PHE A 3 7.01 -29.53 24.61
C PHE A 3 5.48 -29.53 24.60
N ARG A 4 4.86 -28.49 24.05
CA ARG A 4 3.41 -28.29 23.95
C ARG A 4 2.98 -28.52 22.49
N ALA A 5 2.42 -29.69 22.22
CA ALA A 5 2.03 -30.10 20.87
C ALA A 5 0.87 -29.24 20.34
N ASP A 6 -0.03 -28.81 21.21
CA ASP A 6 -1.14 -27.90 20.89
C ASP A 6 -0.67 -26.53 20.41
N ILE A 7 0.27 -25.90 21.12
CA ILE A 7 0.87 -24.61 20.73
C ILE A 7 1.61 -24.76 19.41
N ASN A 8 2.36 -25.85 19.22
CA ASN A 8 3.03 -26.11 17.96
C ASN A 8 2.02 -26.31 16.81
N GLY A 9 0.89 -26.96 17.08
CA GLY A 9 -0.20 -27.08 16.11
C GLY A 9 -0.82 -25.73 15.74
N LEU A 10 -1.08 -24.88 16.72
CA LEU A 10 -1.59 -23.53 16.48
C LEU A 10 -0.64 -22.70 15.60
N ARG A 11 0.69 -22.81 15.81
CA ARG A 11 1.69 -22.17 14.94
C ARG A 11 1.58 -22.62 13.48
N ALA A 12 1.24 -23.89 13.25
CA ALA A 12 1.06 -24.42 11.91
C ALA A 12 -0.19 -23.82 11.24
N TYR A 13 -1.32 -23.80 11.93
CA TYR A 13 -2.55 -23.18 11.41
C TYR A 13 -2.35 -21.68 11.16
N ALA A 14 -1.70 -20.97 12.08
CA ALA A 14 -1.40 -19.55 11.92
C ALA A 14 -0.59 -19.25 10.65
N VAL A 15 0.50 -19.99 10.39
CA VAL A 15 1.30 -19.76 9.18
C VAL A 15 0.57 -20.18 7.91
N ILE A 16 -0.24 -21.23 7.96
CA ILE A 16 -1.05 -21.67 6.81
C ILE A 16 -2.10 -20.61 6.44
N LEU A 17 -2.80 -20.04 7.43
CA LEU A 17 -3.76 -18.96 7.19
C LEU A 17 -3.10 -17.76 6.53
N VAL A 18 -1.94 -17.33 7.06
CA VAL A 18 -1.14 -16.24 6.47
C VAL A 18 -0.75 -16.57 5.03
N LEU A 19 -0.30 -17.80 4.77
CA LEU A 19 0.14 -18.21 3.45
C LEU A 19 -1.01 -18.21 2.43
N LEU A 20 -2.15 -18.81 2.79
CA LEU A 20 -3.35 -18.88 1.94
C LEU A 20 -3.89 -17.50 1.60
N TYR A 21 -3.90 -16.60 2.58
CA TYR A 21 -4.29 -15.20 2.37
C TYR A 21 -3.37 -14.50 1.36
N HIS A 22 -2.05 -14.56 1.58
CA HIS A 22 -1.12 -13.84 0.71
C HIS A 22 -1.03 -14.41 -0.70
N VAL A 23 -1.22 -15.73 -0.90
CA VAL A 23 -1.27 -16.27 -2.27
C VAL A 23 -2.60 -15.98 -3.00
N GLY A 24 -3.57 -15.36 -2.33
CA GLY A 24 -4.85 -14.96 -2.92
C GLY A 24 -5.88 -16.08 -3.04
N VAL A 25 -5.89 -17.05 -2.13
CA VAL A 25 -6.95 -18.08 -2.10
C VAL A 25 -8.26 -17.41 -1.69
N SER A 26 -9.22 -17.36 -2.61
CA SER A 26 -10.46 -16.56 -2.47
C SER A 26 -11.32 -16.90 -1.27
N THR A 27 -11.24 -18.12 -0.74
CA THR A 27 -12.00 -18.54 0.44
C THR A 27 -11.39 -18.08 1.77
N ILE A 28 -10.15 -17.58 1.78
CA ILE A 28 -9.44 -17.13 2.99
C ILE A 28 -9.04 -15.66 2.84
N SER A 29 -10.02 -14.78 3.02
CA SER A 29 -9.84 -13.32 2.95
C SER A 29 -9.23 -12.70 4.21
N GLY A 30 -9.28 -13.41 5.34
CA GLY A 30 -8.92 -12.91 6.68
C GLY A 30 -7.68 -13.59 7.28
N GLY A 31 -6.88 -14.28 6.47
CA GLY A 31 -5.76 -15.09 6.98
C GLY A 31 -4.64 -14.29 7.64
N PHE A 32 -4.62 -12.96 7.50
CA PHE A 32 -3.74 -12.07 8.27
C PHE A 32 -3.93 -12.22 9.80
N LEU A 33 -5.09 -12.71 10.26
CA LEU A 33 -5.35 -13.00 11.67
C LEU A 33 -4.36 -14.02 12.27
N GLY A 34 -3.67 -14.78 11.42
CA GLY A 34 -2.61 -15.68 11.87
C GLY A 34 -1.46 -14.96 12.57
N VAL A 35 -1.22 -13.67 12.28
CA VAL A 35 -0.26 -12.84 13.01
C VAL A 35 -0.70 -12.62 14.46
N ASP A 36 -1.98 -12.34 14.69
CA ASP A 36 -2.55 -12.16 16.02
C ASP A 36 -2.48 -13.48 16.83
N ILE A 37 -2.69 -14.63 16.17
CA ILE A 37 -2.45 -15.96 16.78
C ILE A 37 -0.99 -16.09 17.25
N PHE A 38 -0.01 -15.69 16.41
CA PHE A 38 1.40 -15.69 16.80
C PHE A 38 1.68 -14.76 17.97
N PHE A 39 1.10 -13.57 18.01
CA PHE A 39 1.28 -12.62 19.11
C PHE A 39 0.80 -13.20 20.45
N VAL A 40 -0.38 -13.83 20.49
CA VAL A 40 -0.89 -14.51 21.69
C VAL A 40 0.06 -15.65 22.12
N ILE A 41 0.52 -16.49 21.18
CA ILE A 41 1.46 -17.59 21.47
C ILE A 41 2.76 -17.05 22.07
N SER A 42 3.30 -15.97 21.49
CA SER A 42 4.56 -15.36 21.90
C SER A 42 4.46 -14.74 23.29
N GLY A 43 3.34 -14.07 23.57
CA GLY A 43 2.95 -13.61 24.89
C GLY A 43 2.99 -14.70 25.96
N TYR A 44 2.30 -15.82 25.71
CA TYR A 44 2.25 -16.98 26.60
C TYR A 44 3.64 -17.55 26.87
N LEU A 45 4.41 -17.83 25.81
CA LEU A 45 5.72 -18.46 25.91
C LEU A 45 6.75 -17.57 26.60
N MET A 46 6.82 -16.28 26.25
CA MET A 46 7.82 -15.39 26.84
C MET A 46 7.52 -15.13 28.31
N THR A 47 6.26 -14.84 28.65
CA THR A 47 5.81 -14.67 30.04
C THR A 47 6.17 -15.90 30.87
N GLY A 48 5.89 -17.08 30.34
CA GLY A 48 6.21 -18.33 31.01
C GLY A 48 7.70 -18.55 31.24
N ILE A 49 8.54 -18.26 30.24
CA ILE A 49 10.00 -18.37 30.38
C ILE A 49 10.54 -17.39 31.43
N ILE A 50 10.05 -16.15 31.44
CA ILE A 50 10.53 -15.10 32.34
C ILE A 50 10.09 -15.39 33.78
N ILE A 51 8.79 -15.55 34.01
CA ILE A 51 8.23 -15.73 35.36
C ILE A 51 8.75 -17.01 36.02
N SER A 52 8.79 -18.12 35.29
CA SER A 52 9.28 -19.39 35.85
C SER A 52 10.76 -19.34 36.28
N ARG A 53 11.56 -18.46 35.66
CA ARG A 53 12.97 -18.23 36.04
C ARG A 53 13.11 -17.18 37.14
N LEU A 54 12.27 -16.15 37.14
CA LEU A 54 12.23 -15.13 38.20
C LEU A 54 11.86 -15.76 39.55
N GLN A 55 10.80 -16.58 39.57
CA GLN A 55 10.38 -17.31 40.78
C GLN A 55 11.46 -18.25 41.31
N LYS A 56 12.30 -18.79 40.43
CA LYS A 56 13.44 -19.65 40.79
C LYS A 56 14.73 -18.88 41.08
N GLN A 57 14.71 -17.55 41.07
CA GLN A 57 15.89 -16.68 41.24
C GLN A 57 17.04 -17.01 40.28
N ARG A 58 16.71 -17.43 39.05
CA ARG A 58 17.67 -17.85 38.01
C ARG A 58 17.48 -17.08 36.70
N PHE A 59 16.77 -15.95 36.75
CA PHE A 59 16.55 -15.14 35.56
C PHE A 59 17.78 -14.29 35.25
N SER A 60 18.24 -14.34 34.00
CA SER A 60 19.26 -13.45 33.46
C SER A 60 18.68 -12.74 32.25
N LEU A 61 18.65 -11.41 32.29
CA LEU A 61 18.14 -10.57 31.21
C LEU A 61 18.96 -10.78 29.93
N LEU A 62 20.29 -10.69 30.05
CA LEU A 62 21.21 -10.94 28.94
C LEU A 62 21.10 -12.38 28.42
N GLY A 63 20.93 -13.37 29.31
CA GLY A 63 20.72 -14.76 28.92
C GLY A 63 19.39 -14.98 28.17
N PHE A 64 18.33 -14.26 28.54
CA PHE A 64 17.06 -14.26 27.83
C PHE A 64 17.21 -13.68 26.43
N TYR A 65 17.77 -12.47 26.30
CA TYR A 65 18.01 -11.84 24.99
C TYR A 65 18.93 -12.69 24.11
N ALA A 66 20.03 -13.20 24.65
CA ALA A 66 20.95 -14.07 23.91
C ALA A 66 20.25 -15.33 23.36
N SER A 67 19.30 -15.91 24.11
CA SER A 67 18.49 -17.02 23.63
C SER A 67 17.54 -16.62 22.51
N ARG A 68 16.98 -15.41 22.52
CA ARG A 68 16.10 -14.93 21.45
C ARG A 68 16.90 -14.58 20.20
N CYS A 69 18.05 -13.90 20.34
CA CYS A 69 18.96 -13.60 19.24
C CYS A 69 19.35 -14.86 18.47
N ARG A 70 19.80 -15.92 19.16
CA ARG A 70 20.22 -17.19 18.52
C ARG A 70 19.10 -17.93 17.80
N ARG A 71 17.85 -17.62 18.10
CA ARG A 71 16.69 -18.24 17.46
C ARG A 71 16.19 -17.44 16.25
N ILE A 72 16.13 -16.11 16.38
CA ILE A 72 15.41 -15.24 15.44
C ILE A 72 16.33 -14.69 14.36
N ILE A 73 17.53 -14.23 14.75
CA ILE A 73 18.42 -13.48 13.84
C ILE A 73 19.00 -14.37 12.72
N PRO A 74 19.50 -15.60 12.96
CA PRO A 74 20.16 -16.35 11.90
C PRO A 74 19.27 -16.66 10.68
N PRO A 75 18.02 -17.16 10.83
CA PRO A 75 17.14 -17.37 9.67
C PRO A 75 16.78 -16.09 8.93
N LEU A 76 16.48 -15.00 9.66
CA LEU A 76 16.18 -13.69 9.08
C LEU A 76 17.37 -13.14 8.29
N MET A 77 18.57 -13.22 8.88
CA MET A 77 19.81 -12.78 8.26
C MET A 77 20.12 -13.57 6.99
N LEU A 78 19.95 -14.89 6.99
CA LEU A 78 20.16 -15.70 5.78
C LEU A 78 19.22 -15.25 4.65
N MET A 79 17.93 -15.10 4.95
CA MET A 79 16.97 -14.60 3.96
C MET A 79 17.38 -13.23 3.43
N CYS A 80 17.71 -12.28 4.32
CA CYS A 80 18.16 -10.94 3.93
C CYS A 80 19.43 -10.99 3.05
N ALA A 81 20.41 -11.82 3.38
CA ALA A 81 21.64 -11.97 2.60
C ALA A 81 21.35 -12.54 1.19
N ILE A 82 20.46 -13.53 1.09
CA ILE A 82 20.01 -14.07 -0.19
C ILE A 82 19.28 -12.99 -1.01
N LEU A 83 18.43 -12.18 -0.38
CA LEU A 83 17.75 -11.08 -1.06
C LEU A 83 18.70 -9.98 -1.53
N LEU A 84 19.76 -9.66 -0.77
CA LEU A 84 20.81 -8.75 -1.26
C LEU A 84 21.50 -9.31 -2.49
N LEU A 85 21.83 -10.61 -2.47
CA LEU A 85 22.49 -11.27 -3.59
C LEU A 85 21.58 -11.27 -4.83
N VAL A 86 20.37 -11.80 -4.69
CA VAL A 86 19.38 -11.91 -5.78
C VAL A 86 18.98 -10.53 -6.31
N GLY A 87 18.71 -9.58 -5.42
CA GLY A 87 18.34 -8.21 -5.78
C GLY A 87 19.44 -7.48 -6.54
N GLY A 88 20.72 -7.76 -6.25
CA GLY A 88 21.85 -7.18 -6.97
C GLY A 88 21.84 -7.49 -8.47
N PHE A 89 21.27 -8.62 -8.87
CA PHE A 89 21.16 -9.04 -10.27
C PHE A 89 19.81 -8.73 -10.91
N LEU A 90 18.71 -8.81 -10.15
CA LEU A 90 17.37 -8.85 -10.74
C LEU A 90 16.62 -7.50 -10.79
N ILE A 91 16.90 -6.58 -9.87
CA ILE A 91 16.10 -5.34 -9.75
C ILE A 91 16.93 -4.08 -10.04
N PRO A 92 16.32 -2.98 -10.52
CA PRO A 92 17.00 -1.72 -10.79
C PRO A 92 17.67 -1.06 -9.57
N PRO A 93 18.61 -0.12 -9.75
CA PRO A 93 19.33 0.55 -8.66
C PRO A 93 18.42 1.18 -7.59
N GLU A 94 17.39 1.92 -8.00
CA GLU A 94 16.46 2.58 -7.07
C GLU A 94 15.73 1.56 -6.19
N GLU A 95 15.24 0.45 -6.76
CA GLU A 95 14.59 -0.62 -6.01
C GLU A 95 15.56 -1.37 -5.10
N TYR A 96 16.80 -1.58 -5.55
CA TYR A 96 17.84 -2.25 -4.76
C TYR A 96 18.27 -1.43 -3.55
N LYS A 97 18.33 -0.10 -3.72
CA LYS A 97 18.51 0.84 -2.61
C LYS A 97 17.37 0.71 -1.60
N THR A 98 16.12 0.69 -2.06
CA THR A 98 14.94 0.52 -1.18
C THR A 98 14.95 -0.82 -0.45
N LEU A 99 15.18 -1.93 -1.18
CA LEU A 99 15.32 -3.27 -0.60
C LEU A 99 16.40 -3.31 0.49
N SER A 100 17.55 -2.68 0.23
CA SER A 100 18.65 -2.65 1.18
C SER A 100 18.31 -1.82 2.43
N GLY A 101 17.59 -0.70 2.27
CA GLY A 101 17.04 0.05 3.40
C GLY A 101 16.08 -0.79 4.24
N HIS A 102 15.19 -1.55 3.59
CA HIS A 102 14.28 -2.48 4.26
C HIS A 102 15.02 -3.60 4.99
N ILE A 103 16.07 -4.17 4.40
CA ILE A 103 16.92 -5.20 5.02
C ILE A 103 17.59 -4.67 6.29
N ALA A 104 18.16 -3.47 6.24
CA ALA A 104 18.75 -2.83 7.42
C ALA A 104 17.69 -2.63 8.51
N ALA A 105 16.51 -2.13 8.15
CA ALA A 105 15.40 -1.91 9.08
C ALA A 105 14.87 -3.22 9.70
N SER A 106 14.77 -4.31 8.93
CA SER A 106 14.33 -5.62 9.40
C SER A 106 15.32 -6.24 10.38
N LEU A 107 16.63 -6.21 10.07
CA LEU A 107 17.66 -6.76 10.96
C LEU A 107 17.90 -5.91 12.21
N SER A 108 17.59 -4.62 12.16
CA SER A 108 17.55 -3.74 13.32
C SER A 108 16.21 -3.76 14.08
N PHE A 109 15.22 -4.55 13.64
CA PHE A 109 13.88 -4.65 14.23
C PHE A 109 13.13 -3.32 14.38
N ILE A 110 13.26 -2.45 13.37
CA ILE A 110 12.55 -1.17 13.25
C ILE A 110 11.69 -1.09 11.98
N SER A 111 11.54 -2.20 11.25
CA SER A 111 10.85 -2.20 9.95
C SER A 111 9.39 -1.78 10.06
N ASN A 112 8.75 -2.00 11.20
CA ASN A 112 7.38 -1.54 11.45
C ASN A 112 7.24 -0.01 11.39
N LEU A 113 8.25 0.73 11.88
CA LEU A 113 8.26 2.19 11.81
C LEU A 113 8.55 2.70 10.38
N VAL A 114 9.37 1.96 9.63
CA VAL A 114 9.64 2.28 8.22
C VAL A 114 8.37 2.10 7.39
N TYR A 115 7.71 0.95 7.51
CA TYR A 115 6.49 0.69 6.73
C TYR A 115 5.32 1.59 7.12
N PHE A 116 5.19 1.96 8.41
CA PHE A 116 4.25 3.00 8.83
C PHE A 116 4.49 4.32 8.08
N LYS A 117 5.73 4.79 7.98
CA LYS A 117 6.06 6.05 7.29
C LYS A 117 5.85 5.97 5.77
N GLU A 118 5.91 4.79 5.19
CA GLU A 118 5.73 4.56 3.76
C GLU A 118 4.27 4.22 3.37
N ALA A 119 3.39 4.01 4.33
CA ALA A 119 2.01 3.64 4.08
C ALA A 119 1.20 4.84 3.56
N GLY A 120 0.24 4.58 2.67
CA GLY A 120 -0.55 5.60 1.97
C GLY A 120 0.13 6.24 0.76
N TYR A 121 1.46 6.39 0.75
CA TYR A 121 2.20 6.94 -0.41
C TYR A 121 2.57 5.86 -1.45
N PHE A 122 2.73 4.59 -1.02
CA PHE A 122 3.15 3.46 -1.87
C PHE A 122 2.26 2.22 -1.74
N ASP A 123 0.98 2.34 -1.40
CA ASP A 123 0.14 1.17 -1.14
C ASP A 123 -0.09 0.29 -2.39
N ALA A 124 -0.11 0.86 -3.59
CA ALA A 124 -0.08 0.09 -4.84
C ALA A 124 1.26 -0.66 -5.04
N GLY A 125 2.31 -0.22 -4.35
CA GLY A 125 3.63 -0.84 -4.34
C GLY A 125 3.87 -1.82 -3.20
N ALA A 126 2.91 -2.05 -2.30
CA ALA A 126 3.08 -2.92 -1.13
C ALA A 126 3.45 -4.36 -1.51
N VAL A 127 2.90 -4.87 -2.62
CA VAL A 127 3.21 -6.20 -3.17
C VAL A 127 4.67 -6.32 -3.63
N TYR A 128 5.33 -5.20 -3.95
CA TYR A 128 6.75 -5.17 -4.35
C TYR A 128 7.72 -4.95 -3.19
N LYS A 129 7.22 -4.76 -1.97
CA LYS A 129 8.06 -4.62 -0.77
C LYS A 129 8.46 -6.01 -0.26
N TRP A 130 9.60 -6.52 -0.71
CA TRP A 130 10.16 -7.85 -0.40
C TRP A 130 10.15 -8.27 1.08
N LEU A 131 10.17 -7.32 2.01
CA LEU A 131 10.26 -7.59 3.44
C LEU A 131 9.10 -7.00 4.23
N LEU A 132 7.96 -6.71 3.58
CA LEU A 132 6.82 -6.06 4.25
C LEU A 132 6.42 -6.81 5.52
N HIS A 133 6.22 -8.12 5.41
CA HIS A 133 5.86 -9.02 6.52
C HIS A 133 6.78 -8.94 7.76
N THR A 134 8.00 -8.41 7.68
CA THR A 134 8.89 -8.29 8.87
C THR A 134 8.45 -7.21 9.85
N TRP A 135 7.43 -6.39 9.52
CA TRP A 135 6.85 -5.42 10.45
C TRP A 135 6.38 -6.10 11.74
N SER A 136 5.70 -7.25 11.63
CA SER A 136 5.14 -7.99 12.76
C SER A 136 6.26 -8.51 13.66
N LEU A 137 7.35 -8.97 13.04
CA LEU A 137 8.55 -9.45 13.71
C LEU A 137 9.26 -8.33 14.49
N SER A 138 9.28 -7.11 13.94
CA SER A 138 9.82 -5.94 14.65
C SER A 138 8.99 -5.59 15.89
N VAL A 139 7.66 -5.58 15.76
CA VAL A 139 6.73 -5.38 16.89
C VAL A 139 6.95 -6.45 17.97
N GLU A 140 7.04 -7.71 17.55
CA GLU A 140 7.26 -8.83 18.44
C GLU A 140 8.61 -8.73 19.19
N TRP A 141 9.68 -8.37 18.48
CA TRP A 141 11.00 -8.18 19.09
C TRP A 141 11.02 -7.02 20.09
N GLN A 142 10.36 -5.91 19.77
CA GLN A 142 10.23 -4.76 20.68
C GLN A 142 9.51 -5.18 21.98
N PHE A 143 8.44 -5.97 21.87
CA PHE A 143 7.79 -6.56 23.04
C PHE A 143 8.73 -7.49 23.83
N TYR A 144 9.56 -8.29 23.16
CA TYR A 144 10.55 -9.15 23.84
C TYR A 144 11.60 -8.36 24.62
N LEU A 145 11.94 -7.14 24.19
CA LEU A 145 12.82 -6.24 24.93
C LEU A 145 12.12 -5.63 26.14
N LEU A 146 10.83 -5.26 26.02
CA LEU A 146 10.11 -4.56 27.08
C LEU A 146 9.55 -5.50 28.15
N LEU A 147 9.01 -6.66 27.77
CA LEU A 147 8.35 -7.59 28.68
C LEU A 147 9.23 -8.02 29.88
N PRO A 148 10.48 -8.48 29.73
CA PRO A 148 11.28 -8.91 30.87
C PRO A 148 11.60 -7.75 31.82
N LEU A 149 11.79 -6.53 31.31
CA LEU A 149 12.00 -5.34 32.14
C LEU A 149 10.74 -5.02 32.96
N ALA A 150 9.57 -5.04 32.31
CA ALA A 150 8.30 -4.85 32.99
C ALA A 150 8.07 -5.90 34.09
N LEU A 151 8.33 -7.18 33.81
CA LEU A 151 8.14 -8.24 34.80
C LEU A 151 9.17 -8.21 35.92
N MET A 152 10.42 -7.85 35.64
CA MET A 152 11.42 -7.61 36.69
C MET A 152 10.99 -6.45 37.61
N PHE A 153 10.49 -5.36 37.03
CA PHE A 153 9.94 -4.24 37.78
C PHE A 153 8.74 -4.66 38.63
N THR A 154 7.78 -5.41 38.07
CA THR A 154 6.63 -5.93 38.82
C THR A 154 7.05 -6.86 39.96
N ALA A 155 8.04 -7.73 39.74
CA ALA A 155 8.57 -8.61 40.77
C ALA A 155 9.22 -7.83 41.92
N ARG A 156 9.97 -6.77 41.61
CA ARG A 156 10.74 -5.99 42.59
C ARG A 156 9.91 -4.99 43.37
N TYR A 157 8.95 -4.33 42.72
CA TYR A 157 8.27 -3.14 43.27
C TYR A 157 6.76 -3.34 43.47
N LEU A 158 6.13 -4.24 42.71
CA LEU A 158 4.67 -4.45 42.75
C LEU A 158 4.31 -5.82 43.35
N ARG A 159 5.14 -6.33 44.27
CA ARG A 159 4.90 -7.58 45.02
C ARG A 159 4.48 -8.76 44.13
N CYS A 160 5.08 -8.89 42.95
CA CYS A 160 4.77 -9.96 41.98
C CYS A 160 3.32 -9.98 41.46
N GLN A 161 2.61 -8.84 41.44
CA GLN A 161 1.27 -8.72 40.87
C GLN A 161 1.27 -8.75 39.33
N PHE A 162 1.86 -9.79 38.74
CA PHE A 162 2.03 -9.94 37.28
C PHE A 162 0.69 -9.89 36.54
N GLY A 163 -0.33 -10.59 37.04
CA GLY A 163 -1.63 -10.66 36.40
C GLY A 163 -2.32 -9.30 36.32
N TRP A 164 -2.27 -8.53 37.41
CA TRP A 164 -2.91 -7.21 37.45
C TRP A 164 -2.22 -6.22 36.51
N VAL A 165 -0.87 -6.16 36.52
CA VAL A 165 -0.10 -5.29 35.63
C VAL A 165 -0.34 -5.65 34.16
N MET A 166 -0.36 -6.94 33.82
CA MET A 166 -0.65 -7.38 32.46
C MET A 166 -2.09 -7.07 32.03
N ALA A 167 -3.06 -7.23 32.93
CA ALA A 167 -4.46 -6.94 32.64
C ALA A 167 -4.68 -5.45 32.38
N VAL A 168 -4.14 -4.59 33.24
CA VAL A 168 -4.19 -3.13 33.04
C VAL A 168 -3.48 -2.74 31.75
N GLY A 169 -2.28 -3.29 31.50
CA GLY A 169 -1.54 -3.02 30.25
C GLY A 169 -2.31 -3.47 29.00
N ALA A 170 -2.97 -4.63 29.04
CA ALA A 170 -3.77 -5.13 27.94
C ALA A 170 -5.00 -4.24 27.69
N LEU A 171 -5.70 -3.83 28.74
CA LEU A 171 -6.85 -2.92 28.63
C LEU A 171 -6.46 -1.56 28.06
N LEU A 172 -5.36 -0.97 28.54
CA LEU A 172 -4.86 0.31 28.01
C LEU A 172 -4.43 0.19 26.55
N SER A 173 -3.71 -0.87 26.20
CA SER A 173 -3.27 -1.12 24.82
C SER A 173 -4.46 -1.37 23.88
N PHE A 174 -5.48 -2.12 24.31
CA PHE A 174 -6.70 -2.34 23.54
C PHE A 174 -7.54 -1.07 23.38
N ALA A 175 -7.72 -0.30 24.46
CA ALA A 175 -8.40 1.00 24.39
C ALA A 175 -7.68 1.96 23.43
N LEU A 176 -6.35 1.99 23.47
CA LEU A 176 -5.54 2.76 22.53
C LEU A 176 -5.71 2.25 21.09
N ALA A 177 -5.79 0.94 20.89
CA ALA A 177 -6.06 0.34 19.58
C ALA A 177 -7.38 0.85 19.00
N LEU A 178 -8.46 0.87 19.79
CA LEU A 178 -9.76 1.38 19.34
C LEU A 178 -9.68 2.86 18.96
N VAL A 179 -9.10 3.70 19.82
CA VAL A 179 -9.00 5.15 19.57
C VAL A 179 -8.12 5.46 18.36
N VAL A 180 -6.92 4.89 18.29
CA VAL A 180 -5.96 5.20 17.22
C VAL A 180 -6.44 4.65 15.89
N THR A 181 -7.10 3.49 15.84
CA THR A 181 -7.58 2.96 14.56
C THR A 181 -8.68 3.82 13.95
N HIS A 182 -9.53 4.44 14.78
CA HIS A 182 -10.53 5.40 14.28
C HIS A 182 -9.92 6.70 13.72
N LEU A 183 -8.73 7.09 14.21
CA LEU A 183 -8.06 8.32 13.78
C LEU A 183 -7.06 8.08 12.63
N HIS A 184 -6.30 7.00 12.73
CA HIS A 184 -5.16 6.62 11.91
C HIS A 184 -5.01 5.08 11.87
N ASP A 185 -5.86 4.41 11.09
CA ASP A 185 -5.88 2.95 10.91
C ASP A 185 -4.49 2.33 10.64
N THR A 186 -3.75 2.94 9.73
CA THR A 186 -2.42 2.55 9.28
C THR A 186 -1.41 2.62 10.42
N MET A 187 -1.49 3.67 11.25
CA MET A 187 -0.63 3.81 12.41
C MET A 187 -0.93 2.70 13.41
N ALA A 188 -2.21 2.46 13.70
CA ALA A 188 -2.62 1.44 14.66
C ALA A 188 -2.20 0.02 14.26
N TYR A 189 -2.11 -0.26 12.96
CA TYR A 189 -1.69 -1.55 12.44
C TYR A 189 -0.22 -1.89 12.72
N PHE A 190 0.69 -0.91 12.58
CA PHE A 190 2.14 -1.14 12.59
C PHE A 190 2.83 -0.93 13.95
N ILE A 191 2.22 -0.24 14.92
CA ILE A 191 2.91 0.14 16.16
C ILE A 191 2.66 -0.83 17.31
N LEU A 192 3.67 -1.02 18.18
CA LEU A 192 3.55 -1.88 19.35
C LEU A 192 2.44 -1.47 20.34
N PRO A 193 2.25 -0.18 20.69
CA PRO A 193 1.29 0.21 21.72
C PRO A 193 -0.17 -0.23 21.46
N THR A 194 -0.58 -0.32 20.19
CA THR A 194 -1.93 -0.74 19.78
C THR A 194 -2.05 -2.26 19.57
N ARG A 195 -0.94 -2.99 19.49
CA ARG A 195 -0.91 -4.45 19.28
C ARG A 195 -0.46 -5.24 20.52
N ALA A 196 0.12 -4.58 21.52
CA ALA A 196 0.68 -5.22 22.71
C ALA A 196 -0.35 -6.02 23.52
N TRP A 197 -1.62 -5.64 23.52
CA TRP A 197 -2.69 -6.32 24.25
C TRP A 197 -2.88 -7.79 23.82
N GLU A 198 -2.62 -8.14 22.55
CA GLU A 198 -2.70 -9.50 22.02
C GLU A 198 -1.65 -10.40 22.70
N MET A 199 -0.44 -9.89 22.82
CA MET A 199 0.68 -10.58 23.48
C MET A 199 0.46 -10.63 25.00
N LEU A 200 -0.06 -9.56 25.60
CA LEU A 200 -0.41 -9.54 27.02
C LEU A 200 -1.55 -10.53 27.34
N ALA A 201 -2.53 -10.71 26.44
CA ALA A 201 -3.57 -11.72 26.60
C ALA A 201 -2.97 -13.13 26.69
N GLY A 202 -1.97 -13.45 25.85
CA GLY A 202 -1.20 -14.69 25.98
C GLY A 202 -0.48 -14.83 27.34
N GLY A 203 0.09 -13.75 27.84
CA GLY A 203 0.71 -13.70 29.17
C GLY A 203 -0.29 -13.93 30.31
N LEU A 204 -1.49 -13.37 30.20
CA LEU A 204 -2.59 -13.60 31.14
C LEU A 204 -3.05 -15.06 31.13
N VAL A 205 -3.14 -15.70 29.96
CA VAL A 205 -3.44 -17.13 29.83
C VAL A 205 -2.41 -17.99 30.56
N TYR A 206 -1.12 -17.61 30.54
CA TYR A 206 -0.09 -18.32 31.31
C TYR A 206 -0.30 -18.21 32.83
N LEU A 207 -0.77 -17.06 33.30
CA LEU A 207 -1.00 -16.79 34.72
C LEU A 207 -2.36 -17.30 35.22
N ALA A 208 -3.29 -17.60 34.31
CA ALA A 208 -4.62 -18.04 34.66
C ALA A 208 -4.57 -19.36 35.46
N PRO A 209 -5.33 -19.46 36.56
CA PRO A 209 -5.40 -20.69 37.33
C PRO A 209 -6.01 -21.81 36.46
N LYS A 210 -5.58 -23.05 36.71
CA LYS A 210 -6.22 -24.22 36.10
C LYS A 210 -7.70 -24.26 36.52
N SER A 211 -8.58 -24.59 35.58
CA SER A 211 -10.01 -24.76 35.83
C SER A 211 -10.48 -26.14 35.38
N ARG A 212 -11.79 -26.39 35.54
CA ARG A 212 -12.44 -27.61 35.04
C ARG A 212 -12.29 -27.78 33.52
N LEU A 213 -12.07 -26.70 32.77
CA LEU A 213 -11.86 -26.73 31.32
C LEU A 213 -10.45 -27.20 30.93
N THR A 214 -9.48 -27.17 31.85
CA THR A 214 -8.12 -27.64 31.57
C THR A 214 -8.13 -29.15 31.33
N GLY A 215 -7.62 -29.58 30.17
CA GLY A 215 -7.67 -30.97 29.70
C GLY A 215 -8.89 -31.32 28.85
N GLN A 216 -9.87 -30.42 28.72
CA GLN A 216 -11.05 -30.64 27.87
C GLN A 216 -10.73 -30.42 26.39
N ARG A 217 -10.07 -31.41 25.78
CA ARG A 217 -9.61 -31.35 24.37
C ARG A 217 -10.70 -31.06 23.35
N TRP A 218 -11.96 -31.38 23.64
CA TRP A 218 -13.08 -31.15 22.74
C TRP A 218 -13.35 -29.66 22.50
N VAL A 219 -12.96 -28.78 23.44
CA VAL A 219 -13.08 -27.31 23.32
C VAL A 219 -12.16 -26.75 22.23
N ALA A 220 -11.05 -27.43 21.94
CA ALA A 220 -10.14 -27.00 20.89
C ALA A 220 -10.76 -27.10 19.49
N PHE A 221 -11.71 -28.02 19.27
CA PHE A 221 -12.40 -28.17 17.99
C PHE A 221 -13.24 -26.93 17.62
N PRO A 222 -14.27 -26.52 18.39
CA PRO A 222 -15.07 -25.36 18.04
C PRO A 222 -14.25 -24.07 18.04
N ALA A 223 -13.22 -23.96 18.89
CA ALA A 223 -12.35 -22.79 18.88
C ALA A 223 -11.49 -22.69 17.61
N LEU A 224 -10.92 -23.80 17.15
CA LEU A 224 -10.17 -23.84 15.89
C LEU A 224 -11.09 -23.63 14.68
N SER A 225 -12.28 -24.24 14.68
CA SER A 225 -13.29 -23.98 13.65
C SER A 225 -13.69 -22.51 13.63
N GLY A 226 -13.86 -21.88 14.78
CA GLY A 226 -14.11 -20.45 14.89
C GLY A 226 -13.00 -19.61 14.25
N LEU A 227 -11.73 -19.94 14.48
CA LEU A 227 -10.59 -19.26 13.83
C LEU A 227 -10.63 -19.40 12.31
N ILE A 228 -10.94 -20.59 11.80
CA ILE A 228 -11.03 -20.85 10.35
C ILE A 228 -12.21 -20.08 9.75
N VAL A 229 -13.39 -20.13 10.37
CA VAL A 229 -14.58 -19.38 9.93
C VAL A 229 -14.32 -17.88 9.95
N SER A 230 -13.66 -17.36 10.99
CA SER A 230 -13.25 -15.95 11.03
C SER A 230 -12.30 -15.60 9.89
N ALA A 231 -11.34 -16.47 9.55
CA ALA A 231 -10.44 -16.25 8.42
C ALA A 231 -11.13 -16.30 7.05
N MET A 232 -12.31 -16.94 6.96
CA MET A 232 -13.12 -16.97 5.73
C MET A 232 -14.06 -15.77 5.60
N TRP A 233 -14.42 -15.12 6.71
CA TRP A 233 -15.45 -14.06 6.72
C TRP A 233 -14.87 -12.66 6.93
N ILE A 234 -13.77 -12.53 7.67
CA ILE A 234 -13.04 -11.27 7.82
C ILE A 234 -12.25 -11.01 6.54
N ASP A 235 -12.13 -9.75 6.13
CA ASP A 235 -11.38 -9.35 4.94
C ASP A 235 -10.50 -8.11 5.19
N ALA A 236 -9.80 -7.65 4.16
CA ALA A 236 -8.91 -6.49 4.23
C ALA A 236 -9.66 -5.15 4.43
N GLY A 237 -10.97 -5.10 4.18
CA GLY A 237 -11.80 -3.92 4.45
C GLY A 237 -12.24 -3.82 5.92
N THR A 238 -12.04 -4.87 6.70
CA THR A 238 -12.34 -4.88 8.12
C THR A 238 -11.31 -4.07 8.91
N THR A 239 -11.77 -3.11 9.72
CA THR A 239 -10.92 -2.29 10.59
C THR A 239 -10.05 -3.13 11.53
N TRP A 240 -8.72 -3.00 11.42
CA TRP A 240 -7.75 -3.84 12.15
C TRP A 240 -6.51 -3.05 12.63
N PRO A 241 -6.10 -3.10 13.91
CA PRO A 241 -6.79 -3.75 15.03
C PRO A 241 -8.10 -3.05 15.42
N GLY A 242 -9.01 -3.75 16.08
CA GLY A 242 -10.35 -3.25 16.37
C GLY A 242 -11.19 -4.29 17.11
N MET A 243 -12.50 -4.08 17.24
CA MET A 243 -13.36 -5.03 17.97
C MET A 243 -13.28 -6.46 17.42
N MET A 244 -13.18 -6.62 16.09
CA MET A 244 -13.11 -7.94 15.44
C MET A 244 -11.84 -8.73 15.79
N THR A 245 -10.77 -8.05 16.22
CA THR A 245 -9.53 -8.71 16.69
C THR A 245 -9.70 -9.49 17.98
N LEU A 246 -10.74 -9.20 18.77
CA LEU A 246 -11.06 -9.97 19.97
C LEU A 246 -11.31 -11.44 19.62
N ILE A 247 -11.89 -11.72 18.45
CA ILE A 247 -12.26 -13.08 18.04
C ILE A 247 -11.01 -13.97 17.94
N PRO A 248 -10.02 -13.70 17.06
CA PRO A 248 -8.85 -14.56 16.98
C PRO A 248 -8.03 -14.61 18.27
N VAL A 249 -7.97 -13.51 19.03
CA VAL A 249 -7.23 -13.45 20.29
C VAL A 249 -7.86 -14.33 21.36
N LEU A 250 -9.17 -14.22 21.58
CA LEU A 250 -9.89 -14.98 22.59
C LEU A 250 -9.97 -16.46 22.23
N LEU A 251 -10.18 -16.81 20.96
CA LEU A 251 -10.18 -18.21 20.50
C LEU A 251 -8.80 -18.84 20.67
N THR A 252 -7.73 -18.12 20.32
CA THR A 252 -6.35 -18.60 20.54
C THR A 252 -6.04 -18.76 22.03
N ALA A 253 -6.41 -17.76 22.84
CA ALA A 253 -6.27 -17.80 24.29
C ALA A 253 -6.99 -19.02 24.89
N LEU A 254 -8.21 -19.30 24.44
CA LEU A 254 -9.00 -20.44 24.88
C LEU A 254 -8.31 -21.77 24.56
N ILE A 255 -7.79 -21.96 23.33
CA ILE A 255 -7.09 -23.19 22.93
C ILE A 255 -5.83 -23.40 23.79
N ILE A 256 -5.05 -22.35 24.02
CA ILE A 256 -3.83 -22.42 24.85
C ILE A 256 -4.20 -22.75 26.30
N TYR A 257 -5.28 -22.16 26.83
CA TYR A 257 -5.75 -22.33 28.20
C TYR A 257 -6.21 -23.77 28.50
N VAL A 258 -7.01 -24.37 27.61
CA VAL A 258 -7.52 -25.73 27.81
C VAL A 258 -6.44 -26.81 27.69
N THR A 259 -5.23 -26.46 27.22
CA THR A 259 -4.08 -27.37 27.18
C THR A 259 -4.33 -28.63 26.32
N ALA A 260 -4.83 -28.45 25.10
CA ALA A 260 -5.30 -29.51 24.22
C ALA A 260 -4.17 -30.32 23.52
N ASN A 261 -3.10 -30.69 24.25
CA ASN A 261 -1.91 -31.39 23.72
C ASN A 261 -2.24 -32.68 22.94
N ASP A 262 -3.27 -33.40 23.35
CA ASP A 262 -3.69 -34.67 22.75
C ASP A 262 -4.85 -34.50 21.75
N SER A 263 -5.10 -33.26 21.29
CA SER A 263 -6.06 -33.00 20.22
C SER A 263 -5.54 -33.57 18.89
N PRO A 264 -6.30 -34.43 18.20
CA PRO A 264 -5.86 -35.01 16.92
C PRO A 264 -5.70 -33.95 15.82
N LEU A 265 -6.40 -32.83 15.91
CA LEU A 265 -6.29 -31.71 14.96
C LEU A 265 -4.96 -30.95 15.14
N LEU A 266 -4.56 -30.73 16.39
CA LEU A 266 -3.34 -29.96 16.69
C LEU A 266 -2.10 -30.86 16.74
N ASN A 267 -2.24 -32.12 17.13
CA ASN A 267 -1.17 -33.08 17.33
C ASN A 267 -1.28 -34.26 16.35
N ASN A 268 -0.87 -34.03 15.10
CA ASN A 268 -0.75 -35.05 14.08
C ASN A 268 0.57 -34.92 13.29
N ARG A 269 0.87 -35.94 12.49
CA ARG A 269 2.13 -36.06 11.75
C ARG A 269 2.34 -34.98 10.68
N VAL A 270 1.27 -34.34 10.20
CA VAL A 270 1.33 -33.30 9.17
C VAL A 270 1.52 -31.92 9.79
N VAL A 271 0.74 -31.60 10.82
CA VAL A 271 0.72 -30.30 11.48
C VAL A 271 2.00 -30.03 12.28
N GLN A 272 2.55 -31.05 12.93
CA GLN A 272 3.69 -30.86 13.83
C GLN A 272 4.98 -30.40 13.12
N PRO A 273 5.39 -30.95 11.95
CA PRO A 273 6.52 -30.42 11.17
C PRO A 273 6.32 -28.97 10.73
N ILE A 274 5.13 -28.62 10.24
CA ILE A 274 4.81 -27.26 9.80
C ILE A 274 4.93 -26.28 10.97
N GLY A 275 4.38 -26.65 12.14
CA GLY A 275 4.49 -25.84 13.36
C GLY A 275 5.93 -25.60 13.82
N LYS A 276 6.80 -26.62 13.66
CA LYS A 276 8.23 -26.50 14.00
C LYS A 276 8.93 -25.50 13.07
N ALA A 277 8.67 -25.59 11.77
CA ALA A 277 9.24 -24.73 10.73
C ALA A 277 8.49 -23.41 10.53
N SER A 278 7.45 -23.11 11.32
CA SER A 278 6.52 -22.01 11.05
C SER A 278 7.20 -20.64 10.91
N TYR A 279 8.28 -20.41 11.66
CA TYR A 279 9.02 -19.15 11.59
C TYR A 279 9.77 -19.03 10.26
N SER A 280 10.53 -20.05 9.87
CA SER A 280 11.19 -20.09 8.57
C SER A 280 10.19 -20.04 7.39
N ILE A 281 9.05 -20.72 7.46
CA ILE A 281 7.99 -20.63 6.45
C ILE A 281 7.45 -19.19 6.37
N TYR A 282 7.18 -18.55 7.51
CA TYR A 282 6.74 -17.16 7.58
C TYR A 282 7.77 -16.18 7.02
N LEU A 283 9.07 -16.45 7.12
CA LEU A 283 10.08 -15.59 6.47
C LEU A 283 10.04 -15.73 4.95
N TRP A 284 10.02 -16.97 4.44
CA TRP A 284 10.22 -17.22 3.02
C TRP A 284 8.96 -17.04 2.15
N HIS A 285 7.75 -17.17 2.72
CA HIS A 285 6.53 -17.10 1.90
C HIS A 285 6.36 -15.78 1.14
N TRP A 286 6.69 -14.66 1.78
CA TRP A 286 6.44 -13.34 1.21
C TRP A 286 7.46 -12.95 0.14
N PRO A 287 8.80 -13.12 0.32
CA PRO A 287 9.73 -12.89 -0.77
C PRO A 287 9.47 -13.76 -2.02
N LEU A 288 8.98 -14.99 -1.84
CA LEU A 288 8.55 -15.85 -2.95
C LEU A 288 7.34 -15.27 -3.68
N TRP A 289 6.36 -14.74 -2.93
CA TRP A 289 5.21 -14.02 -3.49
C TRP A 289 5.63 -12.77 -4.27
N VAL A 290 6.52 -11.96 -3.70
CA VAL A 290 7.07 -10.76 -4.36
C VAL A 290 7.80 -11.16 -5.64
N PHE A 291 8.65 -12.19 -5.60
CA PHE A 291 9.34 -12.69 -6.78
C PHE A 291 8.38 -13.13 -7.89
N TRP A 292 7.28 -13.80 -7.54
CA TRP A 292 6.24 -14.21 -8.51
C TRP A 292 5.63 -13.00 -9.24
N HIS A 293 5.26 -11.95 -8.50
CA HIS A 293 4.71 -10.72 -9.07
C HIS A 293 5.72 -9.97 -9.91
N LEU A 294 6.98 -9.94 -9.44
CA LEU A 294 8.07 -9.34 -10.21
C LEU A 294 8.32 -10.06 -11.52
N ALA A 295 8.06 -11.36 -11.61
CA ALA A 295 8.21 -12.12 -12.83
C ALA A 295 7.02 -11.96 -13.80
N ASP A 296 6.01 -11.17 -13.42
CA ASP A 296 4.79 -10.91 -14.19
C ASP A 296 4.04 -12.20 -14.55
N LEU A 297 4.11 -13.18 -13.63
CA LEU A 297 3.48 -14.47 -13.80
C LEU A 297 2.02 -14.43 -13.31
N PRO A 298 1.06 -14.99 -14.07
CA PRO A 298 -0.33 -14.96 -13.69
C PRO A 298 -0.58 -15.74 -12.39
N VAL A 299 -1.49 -15.22 -11.57
CA VAL A 299 -1.97 -15.91 -10.38
C VAL A 299 -3.12 -16.82 -10.78
N THR A 300 -2.89 -18.12 -10.72
CA THR A 300 -3.83 -19.19 -11.06
C THR A 300 -3.86 -20.19 -9.89
N PRO A 301 -4.90 -21.04 -9.77
CA PRO A 301 -4.93 -22.06 -8.71
C PRO A 301 -3.67 -22.95 -8.70
N VAL A 302 -3.08 -23.22 -9.87
CA VAL A 302 -1.84 -24.01 -9.99
C VAL A 302 -0.64 -23.25 -9.45
N SER A 303 -0.50 -21.95 -9.77
CA SER A 303 0.61 -21.16 -9.23
C SER A 303 0.45 -20.89 -7.74
N GLN A 304 -0.77 -20.72 -7.23
CA GLN A 304 -1.05 -20.65 -5.81
C GLN A 304 -0.60 -21.91 -5.06
N ALA A 305 -0.99 -23.09 -5.55
CA ALA A 305 -0.55 -24.37 -4.99
C ALA A 305 0.98 -24.52 -5.04
N SER A 306 1.61 -24.08 -6.13
CA SER A 306 3.06 -24.11 -6.31
C SER A 306 3.77 -23.18 -5.31
N LEU A 307 3.28 -21.96 -5.09
CA LEU A 307 3.81 -21.01 -4.13
C LEU A 307 3.66 -21.49 -2.69
N ILE A 308 2.53 -22.15 -2.37
CA ILE A 308 2.32 -22.80 -1.08
C ILE A 308 3.36 -23.90 -0.87
N ALA A 309 3.49 -24.81 -1.84
CA ALA A 309 4.45 -25.92 -1.77
C ALA A 309 5.89 -25.41 -1.66
N LEU A 310 6.25 -24.38 -2.43
CA LEU A 310 7.58 -23.78 -2.41
C LEU A 310 7.87 -23.09 -1.07
N SER A 311 6.89 -22.38 -0.49
CA SER A 311 7.03 -21.75 0.82
C SER A 311 7.24 -22.78 1.93
N LEU A 312 6.51 -23.90 1.88
CA LEU A 312 6.69 -25.02 2.82
C LEU A 312 8.06 -25.69 2.63
N LEU A 313 8.49 -25.90 1.39
CA LEU A 313 9.77 -26.53 1.05
C LEU A 313 10.96 -25.66 1.48
N VAL A 314 11.02 -24.42 1.01
CA VAL A 314 12.11 -23.47 1.32
C VAL A 314 12.12 -23.14 2.81
N GLY A 315 10.95 -22.94 3.42
CA GLY A 315 10.82 -22.76 4.86
C GLY A 315 11.30 -23.97 5.65
N GLY A 316 10.96 -25.18 5.21
CA GLY A 316 11.42 -26.44 5.83
C GLY A 316 12.93 -26.63 5.72
N VAL A 317 13.52 -26.34 4.55
CA VAL A 317 14.98 -26.37 4.33
C VAL A 317 15.68 -25.33 5.21
N SER A 318 15.20 -24.09 5.22
CA SER A 318 15.73 -23.01 6.06
C SER A 318 15.66 -23.38 7.54
N TRP A 319 14.55 -24.00 7.98
CA TRP A 319 14.42 -24.49 9.34
C TRP A 319 15.45 -25.57 9.66
N ALA A 320 15.61 -26.57 8.79
CA ALA A 320 16.52 -27.69 9.01
C ALA A 320 18.00 -27.24 9.06
N LEU A 321 18.39 -26.31 8.19
CA LEU A 321 19.77 -25.86 8.04
C LEU A 321 20.17 -24.77 9.04
N VAL A 322 19.23 -23.89 9.45
CA VAL A 322 19.56 -22.67 10.20
C VAL A 322 18.84 -22.58 11.54
N GLU A 323 17.52 -22.78 11.57
CA GLU A 323 16.72 -22.56 12.78
C GLU A 323 16.86 -23.70 13.80
N ASN A 324 17.01 -24.93 13.33
CA ASN A 324 17.15 -26.10 14.18
C ASN A 324 18.48 -26.06 14.95
N LYS A 325 18.49 -26.53 16.20
CA LYS A 325 19.65 -26.45 17.11
C LYS A 325 20.89 -27.20 16.61
N ALA A 326 20.71 -28.13 15.68
CA ALA A 326 21.77 -28.90 15.02
C ALA A 326 22.16 -28.33 13.62
N GLY A 327 21.61 -27.19 13.23
CA GLY A 327 21.88 -26.56 11.94
C GLY A 327 23.32 -26.04 11.82
N TRP A 328 23.80 -25.91 10.59
CA TRP A 328 25.16 -25.46 10.25
C TRP A 328 25.47 -24.05 10.77
N PHE A 329 24.45 -23.24 11.04
CA PHE A 329 24.56 -21.87 11.52
C PHE A 329 24.22 -21.70 13.01
N SER A 330 24.32 -22.77 13.81
CA SER A 330 24.18 -22.72 15.27
C SER A 330 25.35 -21.93 15.90
N ALA A 331 25.27 -20.61 15.77
CA ALA A 331 26.33 -19.69 16.15
C ALA A 331 26.15 -19.20 17.60
N ARG A 332 27.28 -18.94 18.27
CA ARG A 332 27.28 -18.18 19.53
C ARG A 332 26.68 -16.78 19.27
N THR A 333 26.04 -16.20 20.28
CA THR A 333 25.34 -14.91 20.14
C THR A 333 26.19 -13.79 19.53
N PRO A 334 27.47 -13.59 19.92
CA PRO A 334 28.31 -12.55 19.31
C PRO A 334 28.57 -12.78 17.82
N VAL A 335 28.72 -14.04 17.38
CA VAL A 335 28.94 -14.40 15.97
C VAL A 335 27.68 -14.12 15.16
N ALA A 336 26.50 -14.51 15.67
CA ALA A 336 25.24 -14.22 15.01
C ALA A 336 25.00 -12.70 14.86
N LEU A 337 25.30 -11.93 15.91
CA LEU A 337 25.19 -10.46 15.87
C LEU A 337 26.23 -9.83 14.93
N GLY A 338 27.48 -10.31 14.94
CA GLY A 338 28.53 -9.84 14.04
C GLY A 338 28.19 -10.07 12.56
N ASN A 339 27.69 -11.27 12.22
CA ASN A 339 27.25 -11.56 10.86
C ASN A 339 26.04 -10.72 10.45
N ALA A 340 25.07 -10.52 11.35
CA ALA A 340 23.93 -9.66 11.06
C ALA A 340 24.36 -8.20 10.86
N ALA A 341 25.28 -7.70 11.68
CA ALA A 341 25.87 -6.37 11.55
C ALA A 341 26.62 -6.21 10.21
N LEU A 342 27.33 -7.24 9.74
CA LEU A 342 27.96 -7.24 8.43
C LEU A 342 26.92 -7.12 7.31
N VAL A 343 25.82 -7.89 7.36
CA VAL A 343 24.74 -7.79 6.36
C VAL A 343 24.10 -6.39 6.38
N VAL A 344 23.87 -5.81 7.58
CA VAL A 344 23.39 -4.44 7.72
C VAL A 344 24.39 -3.44 7.13
N LEU A 345 25.69 -3.60 7.37
CA LEU A 345 26.71 -2.71 6.84
C LEU A 345 26.75 -2.75 5.30
N VAL A 346 26.66 -3.94 4.71
CA VAL A 346 26.56 -4.09 3.24
C VAL A 346 25.29 -3.43 2.71
N ALA A 347 24.15 -3.63 3.38
CA ALA A 347 22.91 -2.98 3.01
C ALA A 347 22.99 -1.44 3.08
N LEU A 348 23.58 -0.88 4.13
CA LEU A 348 23.81 0.56 4.27
C LEU A 348 24.79 1.09 3.23
N LEU A 349 25.83 0.33 2.87
CA LEU A 349 26.73 0.68 1.78
C LEU A 349 26.00 0.75 0.44
N ILE A 350 25.13 -0.21 0.14
CA ILE A 350 24.28 -0.17 -1.08
C ILE A 350 23.40 1.09 -1.07
N VAL A 351 22.80 1.43 0.08
CA VAL A 351 21.99 2.65 0.21
C VAL A 351 22.82 3.90 -0.04
N ALA A 352 24.01 4.00 0.57
CA ALA A 352 24.93 5.12 0.39
C ALA A 352 25.38 5.28 -1.08
N GLN A 353 25.59 4.15 -1.77
CA GLN A 353 25.96 4.08 -3.19
C GLN A 353 24.76 4.14 -4.14
N GLN A 354 23.57 4.54 -3.67
CA GLN A 354 22.35 4.69 -4.48
C GLN A 354 21.98 3.43 -5.28
N GLY A 355 22.21 2.24 -4.70
CA GLY A 355 21.88 0.97 -5.35
C GLY A 355 22.87 0.50 -6.42
N PHE A 356 24.07 1.08 -6.44
CA PHE A 356 25.13 0.85 -7.43
C PHE A 356 24.66 1.05 -8.89
N PRO A 357 24.36 2.29 -9.33
CA PRO A 357 23.84 2.57 -10.67
C PRO A 357 24.69 2.01 -11.82
N ALA A 358 26.00 1.89 -11.63
CA ALA A 358 26.93 1.35 -12.63
C ALA A 358 26.65 -0.10 -13.05
N ARG A 359 25.88 -0.86 -12.24
CA ARG A 359 25.48 -2.24 -12.61
C ARG A 359 24.32 -2.29 -13.60
N ALA A 360 23.60 -1.19 -13.75
CA ALA A 360 22.40 -1.14 -14.59
C ALA A 360 22.76 -0.74 -16.02
N PRO A 361 22.09 -1.31 -17.04
CA PRO A 361 22.20 -0.82 -18.41
C PRO A 361 21.85 0.67 -18.51
N GLN A 362 22.45 1.36 -19.48
CA GLN A 362 22.22 2.80 -19.69
C GLN A 362 20.72 3.12 -19.89
N SER A 363 19.96 2.22 -20.49
CA SER A 363 18.50 2.36 -20.68
C SER A 363 17.74 2.48 -19.36
N VAL A 364 18.15 1.76 -18.30
CA VAL A 364 17.56 1.88 -16.96
C VAL A 364 17.73 3.31 -16.44
N THR A 365 18.95 3.86 -16.54
CA THR A 365 19.22 5.23 -16.10
C THR A 365 18.43 6.26 -16.90
N GLN A 366 18.30 6.08 -18.22
CA GLN A 366 17.50 6.95 -19.08
C GLN A 366 16.02 6.91 -18.69
N ILE A 367 15.43 5.71 -18.55
CA ILE A 367 14.03 5.52 -18.16
C ILE A 367 13.76 6.15 -16.78
N SER A 368 14.63 5.94 -15.79
CA SER A 368 14.45 6.51 -14.44
C SER A 368 14.46 8.04 -14.41
N GLN A 369 15.02 8.72 -15.40
CA GLN A 369 14.98 10.19 -15.46
C GLN A 369 13.55 10.72 -15.68
N TYR A 370 12.72 10.00 -16.44
CA TYR A 370 11.34 10.40 -16.71
C TYR A 370 10.47 10.45 -15.44
N ALA A 371 10.77 9.60 -14.44
CA ALA A 371 10.11 9.64 -13.14
C ALA A 371 10.24 10.99 -12.44
N LYS A 372 11.38 11.68 -12.65
CA LYS A 372 11.74 12.97 -12.01
C LYS A 372 11.36 14.18 -12.85
N GLN A 373 10.99 14.00 -14.11
CA GLN A 373 10.60 15.11 -14.99
C GLN A 373 9.28 15.73 -14.48
N ARG A 374 9.34 17.01 -14.17
CA ARG A 374 8.22 17.84 -13.73
C ARG A 374 8.36 19.21 -14.37
N PHE A 375 7.23 19.87 -14.63
CA PHE A 375 7.25 21.26 -15.06
C PHE A 375 7.80 22.18 -13.96
N ALA A 376 9.08 22.58 -14.10
CA ALA A 376 9.80 23.31 -13.06
C ALA A 376 9.13 24.64 -12.69
N ALA A 377 8.53 25.34 -13.66
CA ALA A 377 7.85 26.62 -13.42
C ALA A 377 6.58 26.48 -12.57
N ALA A 378 6.00 25.28 -12.47
CA ALA A 378 4.83 25.02 -11.62
C ALA A 378 5.19 24.57 -10.20
N ARG A 379 6.48 24.65 -9.82
CA ARG A 379 6.93 24.29 -8.47
C ARG A 379 6.26 25.20 -7.44
N GLY A 380 5.54 24.59 -6.50
CA GLY A 380 4.81 25.31 -5.45
C GLY A 380 3.39 25.76 -5.82
N CYS A 381 2.93 25.45 -7.04
CA CYS A 381 1.59 25.85 -7.50
C CYS A 381 0.48 24.87 -7.11
N LEU A 382 0.82 23.60 -6.92
CA LEU A 382 -0.10 22.55 -6.47
C LEU A 382 -0.09 22.46 -4.93
N VAL A 383 -1.21 22.76 -4.29
CA VAL A 383 -1.36 22.60 -2.82
C VAL A 383 -1.82 21.19 -2.46
N VAL A 384 -1.54 20.75 -1.22
CA VAL A 384 -1.93 19.41 -0.74
C VAL A 384 -3.13 19.51 0.20
N ASN A 385 -3.01 20.27 1.29
CA ASN A 385 -4.07 20.52 2.28
C ASN A 385 -4.17 22.03 2.51
N SER A 386 -4.95 22.71 1.67
CA SER A 386 -5.19 24.14 1.77
C SER A 386 -6.54 24.45 1.16
N LYS A 387 -7.26 25.39 1.76
CA LYS A 387 -8.52 25.95 1.20
C LYS A 387 -8.27 27.01 0.12
N GLN A 388 -7.01 27.40 -0.10
CA GLN A 388 -6.65 28.48 -1.03
C GLN A 388 -5.52 28.05 -1.98
N SER A 389 -5.59 28.56 -3.21
CA SER A 389 -4.55 28.39 -4.23
C SER A 389 -3.57 29.56 -4.23
N PRO A 390 -2.27 29.32 -4.49
CA PRO A 390 -1.28 30.35 -4.80
C PRO A 390 -1.60 31.15 -6.07
N GLN A 391 -2.51 30.66 -6.93
CA GLN A 391 -2.90 31.29 -8.20
C GLN A 391 -1.69 31.57 -9.10
N CYS A 392 -0.82 30.58 -9.31
CA CYS A 392 0.36 30.75 -10.16
C CYS A 392 -0.04 31.21 -11.56
N THR A 393 0.67 32.23 -12.07
CA THR A 393 0.40 32.84 -13.36
C THR A 393 1.50 32.49 -14.36
N PHE A 394 1.13 32.17 -15.60
CA PHE A 394 2.03 31.87 -16.72
C PHE A 394 1.66 32.72 -17.93
N GLY A 395 2.67 33.19 -18.68
CA GLY A 395 2.46 34.10 -19.82
C GLY A 395 2.67 35.58 -19.47
N LYS A 396 2.50 36.46 -20.47
CA LYS A 396 2.74 37.91 -20.35
C LYS A 396 1.58 38.78 -20.85
N GLY A 397 0.45 38.17 -21.21
CA GLY A 397 -0.76 38.88 -21.59
C GLY A 397 -1.29 39.81 -20.48
N SER A 398 -1.90 40.92 -20.88
CA SER A 398 -2.46 41.90 -19.94
C SER A 398 -3.76 41.46 -19.27
N GLU A 399 -4.51 40.54 -19.88
CA GLU A 399 -5.72 39.92 -19.32
C GLU A 399 -5.51 38.41 -19.15
N VAL A 400 -6.22 37.78 -18.19
CA VAL A 400 -6.20 36.33 -18.02
C VAL A 400 -7.15 35.68 -19.03
N ASN A 401 -6.62 34.89 -19.95
CA ASN A 401 -7.38 34.21 -20.99
C ASN A 401 -7.91 32.85 -20.53
N LEU A 402 -7.16 32.17 -19.66
CA LEU A 402 -7.46 30.81 -19.22
C LEU A 402 -7.20 30.61 -17.72
N VAL A 403 -8.14 30.00 -17.03
CA VAL A 403 -7.91 29.40 -15.71
C VAL A 403 -7.86 27.89 -15.82
N VAL A 404 -6.75 27.28 -15.41
CA VAL A 404 -6.63 25.82 -15.30
C VAL A 404 -7.01 25.41 -13.88
N LEU A 405 -8.08 24.63 -13.75
CA LEU A 405 -8.65 24.17 -12.48
C LEU A 405 -8.56 22.64 -12.39
N GLY A 406 -8.09 22.09 -11.26
CA GLY A 406 -8.11 20.64 -11.10
C GLY A 406 -7.23 20.09 -9.99
N ASP A 407 -6.64 18.92 -10.24
CA ASP A 407 -5.82 18.19 -9.28
C ASP A 407 -4.36 17.99 -9.75
N SER A 408 -3.68 16.94 -9.27
CA SER A 408 -2.31 16.63 -9.67
C SER A 408 -2.17 16.27 -11.15
N HIS A 409 -3.24 15.81 -11.81
CA HIS A 409 -3.26 15.61 -13.26
C HIS A 409 -3.26 16.95 -13.99
N ALA A 410 -4.00 17.95 -13.50
CA ALA A 410 -3.91 19.31 -14.05
C ALA A 410 -2.46 19.83 -14.02
N ASN A 411 -1.76 19.61 -12.90
CA ASN A 411 -0.35 19.98 -12.77
C ASN A 411 0.58 19.16 -13.69
N ALA A 412 0.27 17.88 -13.93
CA ALA A 412 1.04 17.03 -14.84
C ALA A 412 0.88 17.44 -16.31
N LEU A 413 -0.26 18.04 -16.68
CA LEU A 413 -0.53 18.46 -18.04
C LEU A 413 -0.18 19.94 -18.33
N LEU A 414 0.07 20.73 -17.30
CA LEU A 414 0.19 22.19 -17.38
C LEU A 414 1.26 22.70 -18.37
N SER A 415 2.41 22.03 -18.49
CA SER A 415 3.48 22.51 -19.40
C SER A 415 3.04 22.55 -20.86
N SER A 416 2.29 21.55 -21.32
CA SER A 416 1.73 21.48 -22.68
C SER A 416 0.62 22.51 -22.89
N VAL A 417 -0.22 22.75 -21.87
CA VAL A 417 -1.23 23.83 -21.90
C VAL A 417 -0.57 25.19 -22.09
N VAL A 418 0.49 25.48 -21.32
CA VAL A 418 1.26 26.73 -21.39
C VAL A 418 1.98 26.85 -22.74
N ALA A 419 2.63 25.77 -23.20
CA ALA A 419 3.40 25.79 -24.44
C ALA A 419 2.54 25.90 -25.71
N SER A 420 1.24 25.60 -25.63
CA SER A 420 0.32 25.66 -26.76
C SER A 420 -0.37 27.02 -26.93
N GLY A 421 -0.23 27.92 -25.97
CA GLY A 421 -0.69 29.31 -26.06
C GLY A 421 0.41 30.26 -26.53
N ASP A 422 0.05 31.50 -26.88
CA ASP A 422 1.03 32.54 -27.21
C ASP A 422 1.53 33.20 -25.93
N ALA A 423 2.78 32.93 -25.55
CA ALA A 423 3.38 33.45 -24.32
C ALA A 423 3.44 35.00 -24.24
N ALA A 424 3.33 35.71 -25.37
CA ALA A 424 3.34 37.16 -25.42
C ALA A 424 1.95 37.78 -25.20
N SER A 425 0.88 37.15 -25.66
CA SER A 425 -0.48 37.67 -25.59
C SER A 425 -1.36 36.97 -24.55
N ASP A 426 -1.06 35.73 -24.22
CA ASP A 426 -1.91 34.89 -23.40
C ASP A 426 -1.40 34.83 -21.96
N THR A 427 -2.33 34.84 -21.01
CA THR A 427 -2.05 34.63 -19.58
C THR A 427 -2.94 33.53 -19.02
N ILE A 428 -2.32 32.61 -18.29
CA ILE A 428 -2.94 31.46 -17.64
C ILE A 428 -2.82 31.62 -16.13
N VAL A 429 -3.90 31.38 -15.39
CA VAL A 429 -3.88 31.22 -13.93
C VAL A 429 -4.12 29.77 -13.57
N PHE A 430 -3.27 29.19 -12.74
CA PHE A 430 -3.37 27.80 -12.29
C PHE A 430 -3.91 27.71 -10.86
N ILE A 431 -4.97 26.92 -10.69
CA ILE A 431 -5.66 26.69 -9.42
C ILE A 431 -5.86 25.19 -9.25
N ALA A 432 -5.04 24.52 -8.43
CA ALA A 432 -5.20 23.09 -8.20
C ALA A 432 -4.82 22.65 -6.79
N GLN A 433 -5.50 21.60 -6.32
CA GLN A 433 -5.17 20.88 -5.10
C GLN A 433 -5.00 19.39 -5.40
N SER A 434 -3.91 18.78 -4.91
CA SER A 434 -3.61 17.37 -5.13
C SER A 434 -4.72 16.47 -4.59
N GLY A 435 -5.27 15.60 -5.44
CA GLY A 435 -6.34 14.68 -5.07
C GLY A 435 -7.66 15.37 -4.71
N CYS A 436 -7.95 16.51 -5.34
CA CYS A 436 -9.20 17.23 -5.13
C CYS A 436 -9.94 17.40 -6.46
N PRO A 437 -11.07 16.69 -6.68
CA PRO A 437 -11.84 16.87 -7.90
C PRO A 437 -12.50 18.25 -7.90
N THR A 438 -12.91 18.75 -9.07
CA THR A 438 -13.66 20.03 -9.19
C THR A 438 -15.12 19.87 -8.77
N VAL A 439 -15.33 19.37 -7.55
CA VAL A 439 -16.63 19.06 -6.95
C VAL A 439 -16.73 19.82 -5.63
N PRO A 440 -17.61 20.83 -5.51
CA PRO A 440 -17.82 21.54 -4.26
C PRO A 440 -18.44 20.62 -3.21
N ASP A 441 -18.32 21.00 -1.93
CA ASP A 441 -18.94 20.27 -0.79
C ASP A 441 -18.41 18.84 -0.55
N ILE A 442 -17.45 18.37 -1.37
CA ILE A 442 -16.84 17.05 -1.22
C ILE A 442 -15.86 17.03 -0.03
N THR A 443 -15.97 16.00 0.79
CA THR A 443 -14.96 15.66 1.81
C THR A 443 -14.31 14.34 1.43
N ARG A 444 -12.98 14.25 1.51
CA ARG A 444 -12.24 13.03 1.20
C ARG A 444 -11.27 12.66 2.32
N PRO A 445 -11.01 11.36 2.57
CA PRO A 445 -9.95 10.93 3.46
C PRO A 445 -8.60 11.55 3.05
N GLY A 446 -7.89 12.12 4.03
CA GLY A 446 -6.63 12.82 3.81
C GLY A 446 -6.71 14.15 3.06
N ARG A 447 -7.91 14.60 2.62
CA ARG A 447 -8.16 15.88 1.95
C ARG A 447 -9.48 16.53 2.46
N PRO A 448 -9.57 16.86 3.75
CA PRO A 448 -10.82 17.42 4.32
C PRO A 448 -11.17 18.80 3.76
N ASP A 449 -10.18 19.58 3.31
CA ASP A 449 -10.38 20.95 2.82
C ASP A 449 -10.80 21.03 1.34
N CYS A 450 -10.95 19.90 0.65
CA CYS A 450 -11.15 19.89 -0.80
C CYS A 450 -12.42 20.62 -1.25
N GLY A 451 -13.58 20.33 -0.66
CA GLY A 451 -14.83 21.01 -1.01
C GLY A 451 -14.77 22.53 -0.81
N ASP A 452 -14.10 22.99 0.25
CA ASP A 452 -13.89 24.42 0.52
C ASP A 452 -12.91 25.04 -0.48
N PHE A 453 -11.83 24.34 -0.83
CA PHE A 453 -10.91 24.76 -1.89
C PHE A 453 -11.63 24.98 -3.21
N VAL A 454 -12.48 24.03 -3.63
CA VAL A 454 -13.24 24.14 -4.89
C VAL A 454 -14.20 25.32 -4.86
N LYS A 455 -14.91 25.54 -3.74
CA LYS A 455 -15.78 26.72 -3.58
C LYS A 455 -14.99 28.02 -3.73
N ASN A 456 -13.85 28.13 -3.03
CA ASN A 456 -13.00 29.31 -3.10
C ASN A 456 -12.40 29.52 -4.50
N ALA A 457 -12.01 28.44 -5.16
CA ALA A 457 -11.54 28.46 -6.55
C ALA A 457 -12.61 29.01 -7.49
N ILE A 458 -13.84 28.49 -7.41
CA ILE A 458 -14.97 28.96 -8.22
C ILE A 458 -15.26 30.43 -7.93
N THR A 459 -15.33 30.84 -6.66
CA THR A 459 -15.54 32.25 -6.28
C THR A 459 -14.43 33.15 -6.85
N THR A 460 -13.17 32.74 -6.73
CA THR A 460 -12.03 33.48 -7.29
C THR A 460 -12.14 33.63 -8.81
N ILE A 461 -12.56 32.57 -9.52
CA ILE A 461 -12.75 32.60 -10.98
C ILE A 461 -13.86 33.59 -11.36
N GLU A 462 -15.01 33.52 -10.68
CA GLU A 462 -16.15 34.41 -10.95
C GLU A 462 -15.82 35.89 -10.68
N GLU A 463 -15.13 36.18 -9.57
CA GLU A 463 -14.90 37.55 -9.12
C GLU A 463 -13.68 38.20 -9.78
N LYS A 464 -12.57 37.46 -9.91
CA LYS A 464 -11.28 38.01 -10.34
C LYS A 464 -11.00 37.76 -11.83
N TYR A 465 -11.55 36.69 -12.40
CA TYR A 465 -11.29 36.28 -13.79
C TYR A 465 -12.59 36.05 -14.60
N PRO A 466 -13.58 36.98 -14.57
CA PRO A 466 -14.92 36.73 -15.10
C PRO A 466 -14.94 36.39 -16.61
N LYS A 467 -14.00 36.96 -17.37
CA LYS A 467 -13.88 36.77 -18.83
C LYS A 467 -13.01 35.58 -19.25
N ALA A 468 -12.22 35.02 -18.34
CA ALA A 468 -11.29 33.93 -18.68
C ALA A 468 -12.08 32.67 -19.04
N SER A 469 -11.62 31.90 -20.02
CA SER A 469 -12.11 30.52 -20.20
C SER A 469 -11.60 29.64 -19.05
N VAL A 470 -12.23 28.49 -18.81
CA VAL A 470 -11.79 27.54 -17.76
C VAL A 470 -11.46 26.19 -18.37
N LEU A 471 -10.31 25.62 -18.03
CA LEU A 471 -9.94 24.25 -18.35
C LEU A 471 -9.95 23.40 -17.07
N ILE A 472 -10.81 22.38 -17.03
CA ILE A 472 -10.92 21.44 -15.92
C ILE A 472 -10.16 20.16 -16.25
N ILE A 473 -9.24 19.75 -15.37
CA ILE A 473 -8.48 18.50 -15.50
C ILE A 473 -8.50 17.76 -14.16
N ASN A 474 -9.21 16.64 -14.12
CA ASN A 474 -9.29 15.77 -12.95
C ASN A 474 -8.95 14.32 -13.30
N ARG A 475 -8.44 13.57 -12.32
CA ARG A 475 -8.35 12.11 -12.38
C ARG A 475 -9.72 11.46 -12.08
N PHE A 476 -10.70 11.63 -12.97
CA PHE A 476 -12.09 11.18 -12.74
C PHE A 476 -12.21 9.74 -12.22
N SER A 477 -11.48 8.81 -12.82
CA SER A 477 -11.55 7.38 -12.50
C SER A 477 -11.17 7.07 -11.06
N LEU A 478 -10.23 7.82 -10.46
CA LEU A 478 -9.92 7.72 -9.03
C LEU A 478 -11.13 8.03 -8.16
N TYR A 479 -11.86 9.09 -8.53
CA TYR A 479 -12.98 9.57 -7.74
C TYR A 479 -14.22 8.71 -7.94
N LEU A 480 -14.37 8.03 -9.09
CA LEU A 480 -15.54 7.20 -9.38
C LEU A 480 -15.34 5.71 -9.07
N HIS A 481 -14.09 5.24 -9.02
CA HIS A 481 -13.77 3.81 -8.96
C HIS A 481 -12.52 3.50 -8.13
N GLY A 482 -12.04 4.41 -7.27
CA GLY A 482 -10.86 4.14 -6.43
C GLY A 482 -9.55 4.01 -7.22
N GLU A 483 -8.51 3.46 -6.61
CA GLU A 483 -7.18 3.36 -7.22
C GLU A 483 -7.12 2.15 -8.18
N ASN A 484 -6.69 2.34 -9.43
CA ASN A 484 -6.61 1.24 -10.40
C ASN A 484 -5.69 0.11 -9.90
N GLY A 485 -6.15 -1.14 -10.00
CA GLY A 485 -5.41 -2.32 -9.56
C GLY A 485 -5.49 -2.67 -8.07
N ARG A 486 -6.37 -2.02 -7.29
CA ARG A 486 -6.61 -2.38 -5.88
C ARG A 486 -7.95 -3.09 -5.70
N ASN A 487 -7.99 -4.03 -4.75
CA ASN A 487 -9.23 -4.69 -4.34
C ASN A 487 -10.21 -3.76 -3.56
N ASP A 488 -9.84 -2.49 -3.36
CA ASP A 488 -10.68 -1.46 -2.75
C ASP A 488 -10.98 -0.37 -3.80
N ASP A 489 -11.69 -0.75 -4.86
CA ASP A 489 -12.21 0.13 -5.91
C ASP A 489 -13.35 1.04 -5.41
N THR A 490 -13.54 1.17 -4.09
CA THR A 490 -14.63 1.98 -3.56
C THR A 490 -14.27 3.46 -3.54
N PRO A 491 -15.15 4.33 -4.07
CA PRO A 491 -14.97 5.77 -3.97
C PRO A 491 -14.95 6.24 -2.52
N GLN A 492 -13.82 6.81 -2.09
CA GLN A 492 -13.72 7.39 -0.76
C GLN A 492 -13.96 8.91 -0.81
N TYR A 493 -15.23 9.28 -0.72
CA TYR A 493 -15.68 10.66 -0.51
C TYR A 493 -17.02 10.69 0.23
N THR A 494 -17.35 11.83 0.85
CA THR A 494 -18.66 12.08 1.47
C THR A 494 -19.16 13.48 1.16
N PHE A 495 -20.48 13.64 1.24
CA PHE A 495 -21.19 14.92 1.16
C PHE A 495 -21.98 15.13 2.46
N ALA A 496 -22.06 16.37 2.92
CA ALA A 496 -22.82 16.68 4.11
C ALA A 496 -24.33 16.51 3.86
N ASN A 497 -24.97 15.62 4.62
CA ASN A 497 -26.41 15.33 4.54
C ASN A 497 -26.92 14.72 3.22
N GLU A 498 -26.03 14.16 2.40
CA GLU A 498 -26.35 13.47 1.14
C GLU A 498 -25.66 12.11 1.10
N ASP A 499 -26.14 11.21 0.24
CA ASP A 499 -25.50 9.92 0.02
C ASP A 499 -24.18 10.08 -0.75
N SER A 500 -23.23 9.17 -0.49
CA SER A 500 -21.92 9.18 -1.14
C SER A 500 -21.96 8.38 -2.45
N SER A 501 -22.97 8.64 -3.28
CA SER A 501 -23.21 7.91 -4.53
C SER A 501 -22.54 8.57 -5.73
N LEU A 502 -22.38 7.80 -6.81
CA LEU A 502 -21.95 8.30 -8.11
C LEU A 502 -22.88 9.42 -8.61
N SER A 503 -24.20 9.28 -8.40
CA SER A 503 -25.18 10.31 -8.77
C SER A 503 -24.95 11.63 -8.03
N SER A 504 -24.67 11.58 -6.73
CA SER A 504 -24.42 12.80 -5.95
C SER A 504 -23.14 13.49 -6.41
N PHE A 505 -22.08 12.72 -6.68
CA PHE A 505 -20.86 13.27 -7.32
C PHE A 505 -21.17 13.96 -8.65
N GLN A 506 -21.91 13.29 -9.54
CA GLN A 506 -22.30 13.82 -10.85
C GLN A 506 -23.11 15.12 -10.71
N GLN A 507 -24.03 15.20 -9.75
CA GLN A 507 -24.84 16.38 -9.51
C GLN A 507 -24.01 17.57 -9.04
N HIS A 508 -23.12 17.38 -8.05
CA HIS A 508 -22.25 18.45 -7.55
C HIS A 508 -21.24 18.91 -8.60
N PHE A 509 -20.64 17.98 -9.36
CA PHE A 509 -19.78 18.30 -10.49
C PHE A 509 -20.52 19.12 -11.56
N THR A 510 -21.70 18.65 -11.97
CA THR A 510 -22.54 19.33 -12.97
C THR A 510 -22.93 20.73 -12.50
N ARG A 511 -23.26 20.91 -11.22
CA ARG A 511 -23.59 22.22 -10.63
C ARG A 511 -22.40 23.18 -10.71
N ALA A 512 -21.19 22.71 -10.42
CA ALA A 512 -19.97 23.50 -10.52
C ALA A 512 -19.69 23.92 -11.96
N VAL A 513 -19.76 22.98 -12.91
CA VAL A 513 -19.56 23.28 -14.34
C VAL A 513 -20.63 24.22 -14.87
N LYS A 514 -21.91 24.02 -14.53
CA LYS A 514 -23.01 24.95 -14.90
C LYS A 514 -22.74 26.36 -14.41
N LYS A 515 -22.25 26.52 -13.17
CA LYS A 515 -21.90 27.83 -12.63
C LYS A 515 -20.78 28.48 -13.45
N LEU A 516 -19.71 27.72 -13.72
CA LEU A 516 -18.57 28.21 -14.49
C LEU A 516 -18.92 28.50 -15.95
N ALA A 517 -19.81 27.75 -16.59
CA ALA A 517 -20.14 27.87 -18.02
C ALA A 517 -21.19 28.94 -18.34
N ARG A 518 -21.69 29.70 -17.35
CA ARG A 518 -22.76 30.70 -17.54
C ARG A 518 -22.45 31.77 -18.58
N HIS A 519 -21.19 32.22 -18.66
CA HIS A 519 -20.80 33.35 -19.52
C HIS A 519 -19.38 33.24 -20.08
N ARG A 520 -18.81 32.03 -20.10
CA ARG A 520 -17.46 31.73 -20.60
C ARG A 520 -17.41 30.33 -21.18
N LYS A 521 -16.39 30.06 -22.00
CA LYS A 521 -16.11 28.73 -22.52
C LYS A 521 -15.48 27.87 -21.42
N VAL A 522 -15.96 26.63 -21.27
CA VAL A 522 -15.40 25.65 -20.33
C VAL A 522 -14.91 24.44 -21.12
N PHE A 523 -13.65 24.07 -20.90
CA PHE A 523 -13.04 22.89 -21.48
C PHE A 523 -12.85 21.85 -20.38
N ILE A 524 -13.07 20.58 -20.69
CA ILE A 524 -12.88 19.47 -19.75
C ILE A 524 -12.06 18.38 -20.42
N MET A 525 -10.96 18.00 -19.81
CA MET A 525 -10.12 16.90 -20.29
C MET A 525 -10.77 15.56 -19.97
N THR A 526 -10.88 14.66 -20.96
CA THR A 526 -11.31 13.27 -20.73
C THR A 526 -10.26 12.52 -19.91
N PRO A 527 -10.62 11.41 -19.23
CA PRO A 527 -9.65 10.64 -18.46
C PRO A 527 -8.45 10.20 -19.29
N VAL A 528 -7.26 10.56 -18.80
CA VAL A 528 -5.98 10.04 -19.29
C VAL A 528 -5.92 8.54 -18.94
N PRO A 529 -5.46 7.64 -19.84
CA PRO A 529 -5.30 6.23 -19.52
C PRO A 529 -4.43 6.06 -18.26
N GLU A 530 -4.76 5.08 -17.42
CA GLU A 530 -4.02 4.77 -16.20
C GLU A 530 -3.73 3.26 -16.13
N PHE A 531 -2.63 2.91 -15.47
CA PHE A 531 -2.15 1.54 -15.34
C PHE A 531 -2.33 1.06 -13.89
N ASP A 532 -2.53 -0.24 -13.71
CA ASP A 532 -2.56 -0.91 -12.41
C ASP A 532 -1.14 -1.14 -11.84
N TYR A 533 -0.10 -0.75 -12.57
CA TYR A 533 1.30 -0.77 -12.16
C TYR A 533 2.04 0.53 -12.51
N ASP A 534 3.18 0.76 -11.85
CA ASP A 534 4.08 1.88 -12.17
C ASP A 534 4.84 1.61 -13.48
N VAL A 535 4.62 2.47 -14.48
CA VAL A 535 5.20 2.33 -15.82
C VAL A 535 6.74 2.39 -15.79
N ILE A 536 7.31 3.28 -14.98
CA ILE A 536 8.77 3.42 -14.87
C ILE A 536 9.37 2.17 -14.24
N TYR A 537 8.78 1.69 -13.15
CA TYR A 537 9.27 0.48 -12.47
C TYR A 537 9.16 -0.74 -13.39
N ARG A 538 8.06 -0.89 -14.11
CA ARG A 538 7.92 -1.98 -15.08
C ARG A 538 8.99 -1.90 -16.17
N MET A 539 9.14 -0.75 -16.81
CA MET A 539 10.13 -0.57 -17.88
C MET A 539 11.58 -0.74 -17.41
N THR A 540 11.93 -0.23 -16.22
CA THR A 540 13.29 -0.39 -15.68
C THR A 540 13.61 -1.84 -15.30
N ARG A 541 12.63 -2.61 -14.79
CA ARG A 541 12.78 -4.05 -14.55
C ARG A 541 12.93 -4.84 -15.85
N ASP A 542 12.13 -4.51 -16.87
CA ASP A 542 12.25 -5.13 -18.19
C ASP A 542 13.60 -4.79 -18.83
N ALA A 543 14.08 -3.56 -18.69
CA ALA A 543 15.42 -3.14 -19.12
C ALA A 543 16.54 -3.91 -18.41
N MET A 544 16.43 -4.13 -17.10
CA MET A 544 17.39 -4.96 -16.34
C MET A 544 17.45 -6.41 -16.87
N ARG A 545 16.35 -6.92 -17.44
CA ARG A 545 16.22 -8.29 -17.95
C ARG A 545 16.44 -8.42 -19.46
N GLY A 546 16.72 -7.32 -20.16
CA GLY A 546 16.82 -7.29 -21.62
C GLY A 546 15.50 -7.58 -22.34
N LYS A 547 14.35 -7.34 -21.70
CA LYS A 547 13.01 -7.48 -22.29
C LYS A 547 12.61 -6.20 -23.04
N PRO A 548 11.77 -6.30 -24.10
CA PRO A 548 11.26 -5.15 -24.82
C PRO A 548 10.34 -4.27 -23.96
N TYR A 549 10.30 -2.97 -24.24
CA TYR A 549 9.58 -1.95 -23.47
C TYR A 549 8.12 -1.74 -23.90
N ALA A 550 7.43 -2.81 -24.28
CA ALA A 550 6.03 -2.70 -24.73
C ALA A 550 5.11 -2.54 -23.51
N ILE A 551 4.74 -1.30 -23.18
CA ILE A 551 3.74 -0.99 -22.17
C ILE A 551 2.46 -0.59 -22.88
N GLN A 552 1.48 -1.48 -22.85
CA GLN A 552 0.21 -1.35 -23.57
C GLN A 552 -0.94 -1.73 -22.65
N LEU A 553 -2.01 -0.94 -22.71
CA LEU A 553 -3.28 -1.16 -22.04
C LEU A 553 -4.32 -1.44 -23.14
N PRO A 554 -5.02 -2.59 -23.15
CA PRO A 554 -6.07 -2.84 -24.11
C PRO A 554 -7.12 -1.73 -24.12
N TRP A 555 -7.59 -1.35 -25.30
CA TRP A 555 -8.60 -0.29 -25.48
C TRP A 555 -9.87 -0.58 -24.69
N GLU A 556 -10.30 -1.84 -24.65
CA GLU A 556 -11.47 -2.29 -23.88
C GLU A 556 -11.30 -2.05 -22.37
N GLU A 557 -10.09 -2.24 -21.85
CA GLU A 557 -9.78 -2.00 -20.43
C GLU A 557 -9.82 -0.50 -20.11
N TYR A 558 -9.26 0.34 -20.99
CA TYR A 558 -9.41 1.80 -20.90
C TYR A 558 -10.88 2.22 -20.92
N GLN A 559 -11.68 1.67 -21.83
CA GLN A 559 -13.11 2.01 -21.93
C GLN A 559 -13.87 1.58 -20.68
N SER A 560 -13.67 0.35 -20.23
CA SER A 560 -14.33 -0.19 -19.03
C SER A 560 -14.00 0.65 -17.80
N ARG A 561 -12.71 0.99 -17.61
CA ARG A 561 -12.26 1.79 -16.47
C ARG A 561 -12.83 3.21 -16.46
N ASN A 562 -13.13 3.77 -17.63
CA ASN A 562 -13.54 5.17 -17.77
C ASN A 562 -15.01 5.34 -18.15
N GLN A 563 -15.80 4.27 -18.22
CA GLN A 563 -17.17 4.30 -18.77
C GLN A 563 -18.08 5.30 -18.06
N ASP A 564 -18.05 5.35 -16.72
CA ASP A 564 -18.94 6.23 -15.95
C ASP A 564 -18.50 7.69 -16.03
N ALA A 565 -17.19 7.95 -16.08
CA ALA A 565 -16.65 9.28 -16.30
C ALA A 565 -17.02 9.79 -17.71
N LEU A 566 -16.80 8.98 -18.75
CA LEU A 566 -17.12 9.35 -20.13
C LEU A 566 -18.62 9.55 -20.32
N LYS A 567 -19.46 8.69 -19.73
CA LYS A 567 -20.92 8.84 -19.76
C LYS A 567 -21.37 10.15 -19.10
N MET A 568 -20.86 10.44 -17.90
CA MET A 568 -21.12 11.70 -17.19
C MET A 568 -20.73 12.91 -18.05
N LEU A 569 -19.51 12.92 -18.61
CA LEU A 569 -18.99 14.03 -19.39
C LEU A 569 -19.77 14.24 -20.70
N ASN A 570 -20.17 13.16 -21.38
CA ASN A 570 -20.98 13.25 -22.58
C ASN A 570 -22.39 13.81 -22.29
N GLN A 571 -23.02 13.39 -21.19
CA GLN A 571 -24.30 13.95 -20.74
C GLN A 571 -24.19 15.45 -20.42
N LEU A 572 -23.10 15.85 -19.77
CA LEU A 572 -22.84 17.24 -19.39
C LEU A 572 -22.73 18.17 -20.61
N VAL A 573 -22.01 17.75 -21.66
CA VAL A 573 -21.86 18.56 -22.88
C VAL A 573 -23.14 18.60 -23.71
N ALA A 574 -23.96 17.55 -23.65
CA ALA A 574 -25.29 17.59 -24.25
C ALA A 574 -26.22 18.60 -23.55
N GLU A 575 -26.03 18.82 -22.24
CA GLU A 575 -26.83 19.75 -21.45
C GLU A 575 -26.32 21.20 -21.48
N ILE A 576 -25.00 21.41 -21.63
CA ILE A 576 -24.37 22.73 -21.49
C ILE A 576 -23.58 23.10 -22.76
N PRO A 577 -24.15 23.94 -23.66
CA PRO A 577 -23.55 24.24 -24.97
C PRO A 577 -22.15 24.88 -24.94
N ASN A 578 -21.82 25.60 -23.85
CA ASN A 578 -20.52 26.28 -23.69
C ASN A 578 -19.41 25.37 -23.15
N VAL A 579 -19.69 24.08 -22.98
CA VAL A 579 -18.71 23.08 -22.52
C VAL A 579 -18.17 22.29 -23.71
N THR A 580 -16.85 22.09 -23.78
CA THR A 580 -16.19 21.28 -24.80
C THR A 580 -15.30 20.23 -24.15
N LEU A 581 -15.40 18.98 -24.59
CA LEU A 581 -14.48 17.92 -24.14
C LEU A 581 -13.19 17.96 -24.96
N LEU A 582 -12.06 17.79 -24.27
CA LEU A 582 -10.74 17.59 -24.86
C LEU A 582 -10.39 16.11 -24.70
N ASP A 583 -10.35 15.37 -25.81
CA ASP A 583 -10.21 13.92 -25.75
C ASP A 583 -8.75 13.46 -25.73
N SER A 584 -8.26 13.13 -24.53
CA SER A 584 -6.88 12.68 -24.31
C SER A 584 -6.54 11.37 -25.04
N ALA A 585 -7.53 10.51 -25.29
CA ALA A 585 -7.32 9.22 -25.95
C ALA A 585 -6.85 9.38 -27.40
N GLN A 586 -7.18 10.50 -28.07
CA GLN A 586 -6.77 10.77 -29.45
C GLN A 586 -5.25 10.81 -29.63
N ALA A 587 -4.51 11.22 -28.60
CA ALA A 587 -3.06 11.28 -28.63
C ALA A 587 -2.40 10.03 -28.03
N LEU A 588 -3.05 9.43 -27.02
CA LEU A 588 -2.46 8.41 -26.15
C LEU A 588 -2.85 6.98 -26.51
N CYS A 589 -3.84 6.80 -27.37
CA CYS A 589 -4.36 5.48 -27.77
C CYS A 589 -4.48 5.37 -29.29
N ASP A 590 -4.51 4.12 -29.77
CA ASP A 590 -4.98 3.76 -31.11
C ASP A 590 -6.28 2.94 -31.01
N ARG A 591 -6.66 2.23 -32.08
CA ARG A 591 -7.89 1.41 -32.11
C ARG A 591 -7.83 0.18 -31.21
N HIS A 592 -6.67 -0.22 -30.74
CA HIS A 592 -6.44 -1.48 -30.02
C HIS A 592 -5.86 -1.26 -28.61
N PHE A 593 -5.00 -0.25 -28.44
CA PHE A 593 -4.23 -0.03 -27.22
C PHE A 593 -4.09 1.44 -26.85
N CYS A 594 -4.08 1.71 -25.56
CA CYS A 594 -3.49 2.89 -24.97
C CYS A 594 -2.03 2.60 -24.56
N TYR A 595 -1.12 3.55 -24.77
CA TYR A 595 0.31 3.29 -24.61
C TYR A 595 0.86 3.87 -23.31
N GLY A 596 1.59 3.07 -22.54
CA GLY A 596 2.38 3.54 -21.41
C GLY A 596 3.78 3.98 -21.83
N ALA A 597 4.26 3.48 -22.97
CA ALA A 597 5.54 3.84 -23.56
C ALA A 597 5.47 3.78 -25.10
N ARG A 598 6.28 4.61 -25.77
CA ARG A 598 6.50 4.57 -27.22
C ARG A 598 8.00 4.63 -27.49
N ASP A 599 8.51 3.74 -28.34
CA ASP A 599 9.93 3.67 -28.73
C ASP A 599 10.91 3.63 -27.54
N GLY A 600 10.52 2.94 -26.46
CA GLY A 600 11.31 2.87 -25.22
C GLY A 600 11.26 4.12 -24.34
N VAL A 601 10.47 5.13 -24.71
CA VAL A 601 10.24 6.35 -23.94
C VAL A 601 8.94 6.24 -23.14
N PRO A 602 9.00 6.36 -21.79
CA PRO A 602 7.80 6.34 -20.96
C PRO A 602 6.91 7.56 -21.22
N LEU A 603 5.62 7.31 -21.52
CA LEU A 603 4.61 8.37 -21.57
C LEU A 603 4.17 8.79 -20.16
N TYR A 604 4.45 7.97 -19.15
CA TYR A 604 4.08 8.17 -17.75
C TYR A 604 5.30 8.21 -16.85
N ARG A 605 5.19 8.94 -15.73
CA ARG A 605 6.25 9.06 -14.71
C ARG A 605 5.98 8.21 -13.46
N ASP A 606 4.79 7.63 -13.39
CA ASP A 606 4.26 6.70 -12.39
C ASP A 606 3.13 5.88 -13.07
N SER A 607 2.11 5.42 -12.34
CA SER A 607 1.00 4.63 -12.93
C SER A 607 -0.06 5.45 -13.67
N ASN A 608 -0.12 6.79 -13.48
CA ASN A 608 -1.26 7.60 -13.96
C ASN A 608 -0.90 9.03 -14.41
N HIS A 609 0.18 9.62 -13.90
CA HIS A 609 0.62 10.94 -14.33
C HIS A 609 1.53 10.85 -15.56
N LEU A 610 1.21 11.63 -16.59
CA LEU A 610 2.07 11.74 -17.77
C LEU A 610 3.44 12.33 -17.42
N SER A 611 4.47 11.77 -18.04
CA SER A 611 5.79 12.39 -18.14
C SER A 611 5.70 13.67 -18.99
N GLU A 612 6.72 14.52 -18.96
CA GLU A 612 6.75 15.69 -19.85
C GLU A 612 6.74 15.28 -21.33
N PHE A 613 7.26 14.10 -21.66
CA PHE A 613 7.18 13.54 -23.01
C PHE A 613 5.74 13.15 -23.36
N GLY A 614 5.06 12.37 -22.50
CA GLY A 614 3.65 12.01 -22.71
C GLY A 614 2.73 13.22 -22.78
N ASN A 615 2.96 14.23 -21.92
CA ASN A 615 2.19 15.46 -21.92
C ASN A 615 2.30 16.25 -23.24
N LYS A 616 3.49 16.29 -23.86
CA LYS A 616 3.69 16.99 -25.14
C LYS A 616 2.89 16.40 -26.29
N LEU A 617 2.53 15.11 -26.22
CA LEU A 617 1.66 14.48 -27.24
C LEU A 617 0.26 15.11 -27.27
N LEU A 618 -0.16 15.76 -26.19
CA LEU A 618 -1.44 16.46 -26.09
C LEU A 618 -1.40 17.88 -26.70
N GLY A 619 -0.26 18.32 -27.24
CA GLY A 619 -0.07 19.70 -27.72
C GLY A 619 -1.11 20.13 -28.74
N GLU A 620 -1.43 19.30 -29.74
CA GLU A 620 -2.44 19.65 -30.76
C GLU A 620 -3.86 19.79 -30.18
N ILE A 621 -4.18 19.02 -29.14
CA ILE A 621 -5.47 19.11 -28.44
C ILE A 621 -5.57 20.48 -27.75
N PHE A 622 -4.50 20.90 -27.04
CA PHE A 622 -4.46 22.21 -26.37
C PHE A 622 -4.35 23.37 -27.36
N ALA A 623 -3.63 23.22 -28.48
CA ALA A 623 -3.62 24.22 -29.55
C ALA A 623 -5.02 24.41 -30.16
N GLY A 624 -5.78 23.32 -30.33
CA GLY A 624 -7.19 23.37 -30.74
C GLY A 624 -8.07 24.13 -29.74
N MET A 625 -7.84 23.93 -28.44
CA MET A 625 -8.50 24.71 -27.38
C MET A 625 -8.15 26.20 -27.49
N TRP A 626 -6.87 26.56 -27.60
CA TRP A 626 -6.44 27.96 -27.73
C TRP A 626 -7.03 28.65 -28.95
N ARG A 627 -7.10 27.97 -30.10
CA ARG A 627 -7.81 28.48 -31.28
C ARG A 627 -9.27 28.81 -30.96
N ARG A 628 -9.97 27.95 -30.21
CA ARG A 628 -11.35 28.21 -29.77
C ARG A 628 -11.44 29.33 -28.74
N ILE A 629 -10.46 29.51 -27.86
CA ILE A 629 -10.44 30.63 -26.90
C ILE A 629 -10.31 31.95 -27.67
N ASN A 630 -9.41 32.00 -28.65
CA ASN A 630 -9.07 33.21 -29.41
C ASN A 630 -10.04 33.51 -30.55
N ASP A 631 -10.94 32.58 -30.91
CA ASP A 631 -12.00 32.82 -31.88
C ASP A 631 -13.10 33.72 -31.29
N VAL A 632 -13.11 34.98 -31.75
CA VAL A 632 -14.07 36.04 -31.40
C VAL A 632 -15.32 35.99 -32.29
N SER A 633 -15.25 35.30 -33.43
CA SER A 633 -16.39 35.05 -34.30
C SER A 633 -17.25 33.95 -33.68
N GLY A 634 -18.49 34.24 -33.28
CA GLY A 634 -19.43 33.28 -32.67
C GLY A 634 -19.88 32.12 -33.56
N VAL A 635 -19.04 31.63 -34.48
CA VAL A 635 -19.30 30.46 -35.30
C VAL A 635 -18.84 29.23 -34.53
N ILE A 636 -19.80 28.54 -33.94
CA ILE A 636 -19.59 27.20 -33.38
C ILE A 636 -19.21 26.29 -34.55
N ILE A 637 -17.92 26.05 -34.76
CA ILE A 637 -17.47 24.96 -35.62
C ILE A 637 -17.86 23.67 -34.89
N PRO A 638 -18.76 22.83 -35.45
CA PRO A 638 -19.15 21.60 -34.81
C PRO A 638 -17.90 20.76 -34.53
N SER A 639 -17.77 20.25 -33.31
CA SER A 639 -16.91 19.09 -33.08
C SER A 639 -17.31 18.00 -34.08
N PRO A 640 -16.39 17.18 -34.60
CA PRO A 640 -16.78 15.93 -35.23
C PRO A 640 -17.68 15.21 -34.23
N GLN A 641 -18.92 14.96 -34.64
CA GLN A 641 -19.88 14.25 -33.80
C GLN A 641 -19.29 12.88 -33.47
N TYR A 642 -19.36 12.51 -32.19
CA TYR A 642 -19.18 11.14 -31.74
C TYR A 642 -20.23 10.26 -32.43
N ALA A 643 -19.89 9.71 -33.59
CA ALA A 643 -20.58 8.58 -34.18
C ALA A 643 -19.98 7.32 -33.56
N ALA A 644 -20.77 6.65 -32.74
CA ALA A 644 -20.52 5.24 -32.45
C ALA A 644 -20.57 4.47 -33.79
N VAL A 645 -19.58 3.59 -33.96
CA VAL A 645 -19.52 2.48 -34.94
C VAL A 645 -19.05 2.79 -36.37
N GLY A 646 -17.85 2.25 -36.67
CA GLY A 646 -17.57 1.48 -37.90
C GLY A 646 -17.25 2.24 -39.18
N ILE A 647 -15.98 2.16 -39.61
CA ILE A 647 -15.52 1.77 -40.98
C ILE A 647 -14.09 2.28 -41.23
N SER A 648 -13.28 1.34 -41.74
CA SER A 648 -12.01 1.48 -42.46
C SER A 648 -11.45 2.89 -42.68
N ARG A 649 -10.23 3.11 -42.17
CA ARG A 649 -9.24 3.95 -42.85
C ARG A 649 -7.88 3.28 -42.73
N THR A 650 -7.53 2.54 -43.77
CA THR A 650 -6.16 2.30 -44.21
C THR A 650 -5.47 3.65 -44.45
N PHE A 651 -4.36 3.90 -43.76
CA PHE A 651 -3.07 4.33 -44.32
C PHE A 651 -2.00 4.20 -43.24
#